data_AF-A0A8T4WDP4-F1
#
_entry.id   AF-A0A8T4WDP4-F1
#
_cell.length_a   1.000
_cell.length_b   1.000
_cell.length_c   1.000
_cell.angle_alpha   90.00
_cell.angle_beta   90.00
_cell.angle_gamma   90.00
#
_symmetry.space_group_name_H-M   'P 1'
#
loop_
_entity.id
_entity.type
_entity.pdbx_description
1 polymer ?
#
loop_
_entity_poly.entity_id
_entity_poly.type
_entity_poly.pdbx_seq_one_letter_code
_entity_poly.pdbx_strand_id
1 'polypeptide(L)'
;MQVEVGSPISAPVSMDCDITYYPGFSQEITVPENAKWLNLTANWDNAGTNINLALIDPTGKMVQWAPAGSLLSGAGRDSIEVPYPRSGSWKVVGGWMDPNGETNNVELNWEIQRMRTNPDMYFESCANGAVLASLMNAPLLYTGEQSVPTVTLNAINRLGADVAVLVDPHNVHSAEIESQLESVGILSVLENYPMLSDWIKSLSGQNDIVATVPQVSSNEFYPAAALSGAFHGAPVFSLCGNDNQVTTMAESTWAPYKIGPEIEIYVTSRYSTRTENGWYDDRIPNMYTMRKSVDTMESFLDTRGAYNSSTGQSMVILSPINLIKPSFDRSLQTHFSPGRIPARNAELASVMISKAVLHRFLFRTADSSDDTLLSLYAYTDGASYFDNFGTVRNIYQIEDTRNPLQDMGFNTLMHVGVNEVFNSLDSQVSLWALSTHGTLTRYPADPPARPNGVGYFSFRDVDSPYGFEESESNRESSEDADQLVNPVAFTAENAHHVMKTTNDLSGAVDNIGSPIVFVTACLLGGSQLPITLMEHGAVGVMASPRTVYFRAAGLLSTLVMESLTNGTVTGKALTSALDTVSMDYSDPLGYEPVDYANQYLLFGDPEINLHEPDSTPRIVSSNPNSDTYGNHTPARGVASIAALGSTDYISSSLDNADIEYDFYSDSNNSDFMWLLNLRRAVLIEPASLSFFSDWMTQYTEDFHEYVQDGGSLIIMGIDSNATWLPWTFSFSDAFASSQFSITEEQHPLITTPNSIDENITCLGTFTSYGSNFTPLASGDGGPILLAGMSGFGKVALTTLDPTGISKDAFIENSALWYREPSLMLTEIGLSQEIIWGGDRVDISISITDRKGNPISDADIQARIGSTTVNVENVGAGLYEIALGEEWTRNRTGYHDLALKARKPGYDTLSLHLGDYLYIRPSPWLPITIVGIAALVILGVWSYRKRRKGEKIVDFGGSTYSPPKNHKTKKEKEEEDEEFDPKEFFGVE
;
A
#
# COMPACT_ATOMS: atom_id res chain seq x y z
N MET A 1 12.02 -33.87 -30.40
CA MET A 1 10.75 -33.89 -31.17
C MET A 1 10.28 -32.44 -31.20
N GLN A 2 10.34 -31.76 -32.33
CA GLN A 2 9.75 -30.41 -32.47
C GLN A 2 8.25 -30.62 -32.71
N VAL A 3 7.46 -30.38 -31.67
CA VAL A 3 6.01 -30.22 -31.81
C VAL A 3 5.79 -28.72 -31.92
N GLU A 4 5.24 -28.26 -33.04
CA GLU A 4 4.76 -26.88 -33.15
C GLU A 4 3.74 -26.64 -32.05
N VAL A 5 3.98 -25.62 -31.23
CA VAL A 5 3.11 -25.33 -30.10
C VAL A 5 1.76 -24.84 -30.62
N GLY A 6 0.69 -25.57 -30.29
CA GLY A 6 -0.67 -25.25 -30.72
C GLY A 6 -1.19 -26.12 -31.87
N SER A 7 -0.36 -26.94 -32.52
CA SER A 7 -0.87 -27.94 -33.46
C SER A 7 -1.62 -29.04 -32.70
N PRO A 8 -2.83 -29.44 -33.15
CA PRO A 8 -3.49 -30.60 -32.57
C PRO A 8 -2.59 -31.82 -32.77
N ILE A 9 -2.27 -32.50 -31.67
CA ILE A 9 -1.51 -33.74 -31.68
C ILE A 9 -2.34 -34.79 -32.43
N SER A 10 -2.06 -34.96 -33.72
CA SER A 10 -2.83 -35.82 -34.62
C SER A 10 -2.59 -37.31 -34.39
N ALA A 11 -1.60 -37.66 -33.58
CA ALA A 11 -1.29 -39.03 -33.16
C ALA A 11 -0.65 -39.00 -31.76
N PRO A 12 -0.89 -40.01 -30.90
CA PRO A 12 -0.28 -40.09 -29.56
C PRO A 12 1.23 -39.87 -29.61
N VAL A 13 1.74 -38.92 -28.82
CA VAL A 13 3.18 -38.73 -28.63
C VAL A 13 3.66 -39.69 -27.55
N SER A 14 4.56 -40.60 -27.91
CA SER A 14 5.22 -41.45 -26.91
C SER A 14 6.21 -40.60 -26.13
N MET A 15 5.98 -40.43 -24.83
CA MET A 15 6.92 -39.81 -23.89
C MET A 15 7.50 -40.90 -23.01
N ASP A 16 8.83 -41.07 -23.03
CA ASP A 16 9.52 -41.83 -22.00
C ASP A 16 9.52 -40.99 -20.72
N CYS A 17 8.69 -41.37 -19.76
CA CYS A 17 8.59 -40.74 -18.47
C CYS A 17 8.57 -41.79 -17.37
N ASP A 18 9.34 -41.55 -16.31
CA ASP A 18 9.27 -42.31 -15.08
C ASP A 18 8.28 -41.61 -14.14
N ILE A 19 7.15 -42.25 -13.87
CA ILE A 19 6.15 -41.74 -12.94
C ILE A 19 6.42 -42.35 -11.56
N THR A 20 6.79 -41.49 -10.60
CA THR A 20 6.93 -41.89 -9.20
C THR A 20 5.66 -41.54 -8.45
N TYR A 21 5.09 -42.52 -7.76
CA TYR A 21 3.89 -42.33 -6.94
C TYR A 21 4.30 -42.05 -5.50
N TYR A 22 3.88 -40.90 -5.00
CA TYR A 22 3.96 -40.56 -3.59
C TYR A 22 2.63 -40.90 -2.92
N PRO A 23 2.62 -41.38 -1.66
CA PRO A 23 1.38 -41.45 -0.91
C PRO A 23 0.81 -40.04 -0.79
N GLY A 24 -0.51 -39.94 -0.65
CA GLY A 24 -1.20 -38.66 -0.51
C GLY A 24 -2.62 -38.83 0.00
N PHE A 25 -3.31 -37.70 0.18
CA PHE A 25 -4.74 -37.64 0.41
C PHE A 25 -5.37 -36.65 -0.57
N SER A 26 -6.68 -36.78 -0.76
CA SER A 26 -7.47 -35.77 -1.46
C SER A 26 -8.78 -35.52 -0.75
N GLN A 27 -9.23 -34.27 -0.73
CA GLN A 27 -10.48 -33.85 -0.12
C GLN A 27 -11.23 -32.93 -1.07
N GLU A 28 -12.55 -33.13 -1.21
CA GLU A 28 -13.40 -32.21 -1.97
C GLU A 28 -13.98 -31.13 -1.05
N ILE A 29 -14.03 -29.89 -1.55
CA ILE A 29 -14.56 -28.72 -0.88
C ILE A 29 -15.57 -28.06 -1.83
N THR A 30 -16.81 -27.88 -1.38
CA THR A 30 -17.82 -27.15 -2.17
C THR A 30 -17.73 -25.66 -1.87
N VAL A 31 -17.34 -24.87 -2.88
CA VAL A 31 -17.33 -23.41 -2.82
C VAL A 31 -18.67 -22.88 -3.37
N PRO A 32 -19.41 -22.07 -2.60
CA PRO A 32 -20.68 -21.49 -3.02
C PRO A 32 -20.46 -20.36 -4.05
N GLU A 33 -21.55 -19.95 -4.71
CA GLU A 33 -21.61 -18.61 -5.34
C GLU A 33 -21.30 -17.52 -4.30
N ASN A 34 -20.84 -16.35 -4.73
CA ASN A 34 -20.48 -15.20 -3.88
C ASN A 34 -19.34 -15.41 -2.85
N ALA A 35 -18.55 -16.46 -3.00
CA ALA A 35 -17.35 -16.66 -2.20
C ALA A 35 -16.36 -15.50 -2.41
N LYS A 36 -15.96 -14.87 -1.30
CA LYS A 36 -14.93 -13.82 -1.26
C LYS A 36 -13.55 -14.40 -1.01
N TRP A 37 -13.45 -15.42 -0.15
CA TRP A 37 -12.19 -16.08 0.19
C TRP A 37 -12.40 -17.57 0.43
N LEU A 38 -11.43 -18.38 0.01
CA LEU A 38 -11.22 -19.74 0.47
C LEU A 38 -9.87 -19.80 1.18
N ASN A 39 -9.91 -20.00 2.49
CA ASN A 39 -8.74 -20.14 3.34
C ASN A 39 -8.63 -21.60 3.79
N LEU A 40 -7.49 -22.20 3.56
CA LEU A 40 -7.22 -23.60 3.85
C LEU A 40 -5.97 -23.70 4.69
N THR A 41 -6.01 -24.52 5.74
CA THR A 41 -4.86 -24.81 6.60
C THR A 41 -4.74 -26.30 6.78
N ALA A 42 -3.55 -26.86 6.59
CA ALA A 42 -3.24 -28.22 6.97
C ALA A 42 -2.23 -28.21 8.12
N ASN A 43 -2.45 -29.03 9.14
CA ASN A 43 -1.49 -29.26 10.23
C ASN A 43 -1.14 -30.75 10.29
N TRP A 44 0.09 -31.10 10.67
CA TRP A 44 0.52 -32.48 10.84
C TRP A 44 1.52 -32.66 11.99
N ASP A 45 1.57 -33.90 12.49
CA ASP A 45 2.23 -34.22 13.77
C ASP A 45 3.77 -34.12 13.73
N ASN A 46 4.42 -34.53 12.63
CA ASN A 46 5.90 -34.52 12.50
C ASN A 46 6.40 -33.34 11.67
N ALA A 47 7.05 -32.38 12.33
CA ALA A 47 7.74 -31.24 11.69
C ALA A 47 8.81 -31.66 10.65
N GLY A 48 9.39 -32.85 10.77
CA GLY A 48 10.37 -33.37 9.80
C GLY A 48 9.76 -33.98 8.54
N THR A 49 8.43 -33.93 8.39
CA THR A 49 7.71 -34.43 7.21
C THR A 49 7.33 -33.31 6.26
N ASN A 50 7.69 -33.46 4.98
CA ASN A 50 7.32 -32.53 3.91
C ASN A 50 6.00 -32.95 3.24
N ILE A 51 4.93 -32.17 3.46
CA ILE A 51 3.64 -32.32 2.79
C ILE A 51 3.40 -31.14 1.84
N ASN A 52 3.28 -31.41 0.54
CA ASN A 52 2.87 -30.39 -0.42
C ASN A 52 1.36 -30.39 -0.59
N LEU A 53 0.74 -29.21 -0.51
CA LEU A 53 -0.68 -29.02 -0.79
C LEU A 53 -0.87 -28.42 -2.18
N ALA A 54 -1.77 -28.99 -2.96
CA ALA A 54 -2.24 -28.43 -4.21
C ALA A 54 -3.76 -28.26 -4.17
N LEU A 55 -4.24 -27.17 -4.74
CA LEU A 55 -5.64 -26.83 -4.81
C LEU A 55 -6.07 -26.78 -6.28
N ILE A 56 -7.04 -27.63 -6.63
CA ILE A 56 -7.55 -27.83 -7.98
C ILE A 56 -8.98 -27.30 -8.05
N ASP A 57 -9.26 -26.48 -9.06
CA ASP A 57 -10.57 -25.87 -9.27
C ASP A 57 -11.59 -26.85 -9.88
N PRO A 58 -12.88 -26.44 -9.97
CA PRO A 58 -13.94 -27.24 -10.59
C PRO A 58 -13.71 -27.65 -12.05
N THR A 59 -12.77 -27.03 -12.76
CA THR A 59 -12.41 -27.39 -14.15
C THR A 59 -11.23 -28.36 -14.23
N GLY A 60 -10.67 -28.75 -13.09
CA GLY A 60 -9.50 -29.63 -13.01
C GLY A 60 -8.16 -28.89 -13.14
N LYS A 61 -8.14 -27.57 -13.02
CA LYS A 61 -6.91 -26.77 -13.07
C LYS A 61 -6.32 -26.58 -11.69
N MET A 62 -5.01 -26.72 -11.56
CA MET A 62 -4.31 -26.32 -10.34
C MET A 62 -4.28 -24.79 -10.25
N VAL A 63 -4.91 -24.23 -9.22
CA VAL A 63 -5.03 -22.78 -9.01
C VAL A 63 -4.07 -22.29 -7.95
N GLN A 64 -3.78 -23.10 -6.93
CA GLN A 64 -2.84 -22.71 -5.89
C GLN A 64 -2.09 -23.91 -5.31
N TRP A 65 -0.95 -23.62 -4.69
CA TRP A 65 -0.05 -24.59 -4.10
C TRP A 65 0.57 -24.00 -2.82
N ALA A 66 0.80 -24.84 -1.80
CA ALA A 66 1.66 -24.54 -0.66
C ALA A 66 2.74 -25.63 -0.58
N PRO A 67 4.02 -25.31 -0.89
CA PRO A 67 5.10 -26.27 -0.76
C PRO A 67 5.50 -26.37 0.72
N ALA A 68 5.81 -27.57 1.20
CA ALA A 68 6.46 -27.70 2.49
C ALA A 68 7.80 -26.96 2.48
N GLY A 69 8.01 -26.08 3.47
CA GLY A 69 9.28 -25.40 3.69
C GLY A 69 10.40 -26.36 4.08
N SER A 70 11.66 -25.94 3.84
CA SER A 70 12.87 -26.67 4.24
C SER A 70 12.85 -27.11 5.72
N LEU A 71 13.50 -28.24 6.03
CA LEU A 71 13.69 -28.90 7.35
C LEU A 71 14.01 -28.02 8.58
N LEU A 72 14.20 -26.71 8.42
CA LEU A 72 14.51 -25.74 9.47
C LEU A 72 13.28 -24.97 9.99
N SER A 73 12.09 -25.11 9.39
CA SER A 73 10.88 -24.34 9.76
C SER A 73 9.87 -25.11 10.61
N GLY A 74 9.88 -24.88 11.93
CA GLY A 74 8.70 -24.97 12.81
C GLY A 74 7.89 -26.29 12.87
N ALA A 75 6.69 -26.23 13.48
CA ALA A 75 5.74 -27.34 13.50
C ALA A 75 5.06 -27.50 12.12
N GLY A 76 4.79 -28.74 11.70
CA GLY A 76 4.20 -29.06 10.40
C GLY A 76 2.85 -28.39 10.14
N ARG A 77 2.86 -27.27 9.44
CA ARG A 77 1.66 -26.49 9.09
C ARG A 77 1.88 -25.77 7.77
N ASP A 78 0.86 -25.79 6.92
CA ASP A 78 0.80 -25.00 5.69
C ASP A 78 -0.58 -24.37 5.48
N SER A 79 -0.62 -23.31 4.68
CA SER A 79 -1.87 -22.62 4.35
C SER A 79 -1.95 -22.16 2.89
N ILE A 80 -3.16 -22.25 2.33
CA ILE A 80 -3.52 -21.74 1.02
C ILE A 80 -4.64 -20.72 1.19
N GLU A 81 -4.49 -19.55 0.57
CA GLU A 81 -5.52 -18.52 0.50
C GLU A 81 -5.82 -18.22 -0.96
N VAL A 82 -7.10 -18.28 -1.34
CA VAL A 82 -7.57 -17.94 -2.68
C VAL A 82 -8.64 -16.85 -2.58
N PRO A 83 -8.37 -15.64 -3.09
CA PRO A 83 -9.37 -14.59 -3.20
C PRO A 83 -10.34 -14.87 -4.34
N TYR A 84 -11.61 -14.54 -4.11
CA TYR A 84 -12.73 -14.70 -5.05
C TYR A 84 -12.63 -16.03 -5.81
N PRO A 85 -12.70 -17.17 -5.10
CA PRO A 85 -12.69 -18.47 -5.76
C PRO A 85 -14.00 -18.67 -6.52
N ARG A 86 -13.92 -19.33 -7.68
CA ARG A 86 -15.12 -19.73 -8.42
C ARG A 86 -15.98 -20.70 -7.64
N SER A 87 -17.29 -20.62 -7.85
CA SER A 87 -18.22 -21.59 -7.27
C SER A 87 -18.03 -22.98 -7.89
N GLY A 88 -18.31 -24.03 -7.12
CA GLY A 88 -18.24 -25.42 -7.56
C GLY A 88 -17.47 -26.34 -6.62
N SER A 89 -17.20 -27.57 -7.08
CA SER A 89 -16.43 -28.57 -6.31
C SER A 89 -14.94 -28.41 -6.57
N TRP A 90 -14.22 -27.97 -5.54
CA TRP A 90 -12.76 -27.87 -5.52
C TRP A 90 -12.15 -29.13 -4.93
N LYS A 91 -10.94 -29.49 -5.35
CA LYS A 91 -10.19 -30.63 -4.83
C LYS A 91 -8.86 -30.19 -4.24
N VAL A 92 -8.67 -30.47 -2.96
CA VAL A 92 -7.38 -30.38 -2.28
C VAL A 92 -6.66 -31.71 -2.46
N VAL A 93 -5.38 -31.66 -2.78
CA VAL A 93 -4.49 -32.82 -2.84
C VAL A 93 -3.30 -32.55 -1.94
N GLY A 94 -3.01 -33.46 -1.01
CA GLY A 94 -1.80 -33.43 -0.20
C GLY A 94 -0.90 -34.61 -0.57
N GLY A 95 0.39 -34.38 -0.80
CA GLY A 95 1.37 -35.43 -1.13
C GLY A 95 2.59 -35.40 -0.22
N TRP A 96 3.05 -36.57 0.23
CA TRP A 96 4.26 -36.71 1.05
C TRP A 96 5.51 -36.80 0.15
N MET A 97 6.42 -35.84 0.24
CA MET A 97 7.58 -35.75 -0.67
C MET A 97 8.74 -36.68 -0.30
N ASP A 98 8.90 -37.02 0.98
CA ASP A 98 9.88 -38.01 1.45
C ASP A 98 9.19 -39.07 2.34
N PRO A 99 8.47 -40.03 1.72
CA PRO A 99 7.73 -41.04 2.46
C PRO A 99 8.69 -42.09 3.04
N ASN A 100 9.32 -41.81 4.17
CA ASN A 100 10.20 -42.73 4.90
C ASN A 100 9.46 -43.90 5.60
N GLY A 101 8.23 -44.22 5.15
CA GLY A 101 7.34 -45.19 5.79
C GLY A 101 6.63 -44.64 7.05
N GLU A 102 6.68 -43.34 7.29
CA GLU A 102 6.06 -42.68 8.45
C GLU A 102 4.56 -42.44 8.23
N THR A 103 3.76 -42.66 9.27
CA THR A 103 2.34 -42.27 9.31
C THR A 103 2.22 -40.91 9.99
N ASN A 104 1.78 -39.88 9.25
CA ASN A 104 1.43 -38.57 9.78
C ASN A 104 -0.08 -38.37 9.75
N ASN A 105 -0.68 -37.95 10.86
CA ASN A 105 -2.05 -37.46 10.83
C ASN A 105 -2.03 -36.06 10.24
N VAL A 106 -2.89 -35.81 9.25
CA VAL A 106 -3.09 -34.49 8.66
C VAL A 106 -4.47 -34.01 9.05
N GLU A 107 -4.52 -32.87 9.72
CA GLU A 107 -5.75 -32.14 9.99
C GLU A 107 -5.92 -31.04 8.94
N LEU A 108 -6.90 -31.20 8.07
CA LEU A 108 -7.26 -30.21 7.05
C LEU A 108 -8.48 -29.40 7.51
N ASN A 109 -8.30 -28.10 7.66
CA ASN A 109 -9.37 -27.15 7.98
C ASN A 109 -9.51 -26.16 6.82
N TRP A 110 -10.74 -25.71 6.56
CA TRP A 110 -11.00 -24.65 5.60
C TRP A 110 -12.12 -23.72 6.06
N GLU A 111 -12.01 -22.46 5.68
CA GLU A 111 -13.00 -21.42 5.90
C GLU A 111 -13.35 -20.78 4.55
N ILE A 112 -14.65 -20.55 4.32
CA ILE A 112 -15.12 -19.82 3.15
C ILE A 112 -15.82 -18.56 3.62
N GLN A 113 -15.24 -17.42 3.30
CA GLN A 113 -15.87 -16.13 3.53
C GLN A 113 -16.75 -15.80 2.33
N ARG A 114 -17.94 -15.24 2.59
CA ARG A 114 -18.93 -14.89 1.56
C ARG A 114 -19.21 -13.41 1.59
N MET A 115 -19.49 -12.85 0.43
CA MET A 115 -20.10 -11.52 0.35
C MET A 115 -21.55 -11.64 0.83
N ARG A 116 -22.00 -10.71 1.69
CA ARG A 116 -23.36 -10.74 2.26
C ARG A 116 -24.43 -10.41 1.21
N THR A 117 -24.05 -9.62 0.22
CA THR A 117 -24.81 -9.19 -0.96
C THR A 117 -23.93 -9.41 -2.20
N ASN A 118 -24.44 -9.18 -3.42
CA ASN A 118 -23.63 -9.07 -4.64
C ASN A 118 -23.39 -7.57 -4.94
N PRO A 119 -22.54 -6.88 -4.15
CA PRO A 119 -22.43 -5.42 -4.21
C PRO A 119 -21.79 -4.92 -5.52
N ASP A 120 -21.03 -5.78 -6.19
CA ASP A 120 -20.44 -5.53 -7.50
C ASP A 120 -21.48 -5.11 -8.55
N MET A 121 -22.68 -5.69 -8.50
CA MET A 121 -23.76 -5.34 -9.43
C MET A 121 -24.16 -3.86 -9.32
N TYR A 122 -24.25 -3.33 -8.10
CA TYR A 122 -24.56 -1.92 -7.86
C TYR A 122 -23.36 -1.02 -8.11
N PHE A 123 -22.16 -1.47 -7.74
CA PHE A 123 -20.95 -0.69 -7.93
C PHE A 123 -20.60 -0.52 -9.41
N GLU A 124 -20.79 -1.55 -10.24
CA GLU A 124 -20.64 -1.43 -11.70
C GLU A 124 -21.67 -0.47 -12.29
N SER A 125 -22.95 -0.56 -11.87
CA SER A 125 -23.99 0.40 -12.28
C SER A 125 -23.61 1.84 -11.94
N CYS A 126 -23.22 2.10 -10.69
CA CYS A 126 -22.84 3.44 -10.22
C CYS A 126 -21.58 3.97 -10.93
N ALA A 127 -20.54 3.13 -11.07
CA ALA A 127 -19.28 3.52 -11.68
C ALA A 127 -19.49 3.88 -13.16
N ASN A 128 -20.20 3.05 -13.92
CA ASN A 128 -20.49 3.34 -15.32
C ASN A 128 -21.49 4.49 -15.51
N GLY A 129 -22.40 4.68 -14.55
CA GLY A 129 -23.24 5.89 -14.48
C GLY A 129 -22.39 7.15 -14.37
N ALA A 130 -21.33 7.13 -13.55
CA ALA A 130 -20.38 8.24 -13.45
C ALA A 130 -19.57 8.45 -14.74
N VAL A 131 -19.14 7.38 -15.41
CA VAL A 131 -18.47 7.47 -16.73
C VAL A 131 -19.38 8.15 -17.75
N LEU A 132 -20.63 7.70 -17.88
CA LEU A 132 -21.60 8.29 -18.81
C LEU A 132 -21.94 9.73 -18.43
N ALA A 133 -22.13 10.03 -17.14
CA ALA A 133 -22.36 11.39 -16.67
C ALA A 133 -21.21 12.33 -17.05
N SER A 134 -19.95 11.87 -16.94
CA SER A 134 -18.78 12.61 -17.41
C SER A 134 -18.82 12.85 -18.92
N LEU A 135 -18.99 11.79 -19.72
CA LEU A 135 -19.01 11.88 -21.18
C LEU A 135 -20.15 12.75 -21.73
N MET A 136 -21.29 12.75 -21.05
CA MET A 136 -22.48 13.52 -21.42
C MET A 136 -22.50 14.92 -20.80
N ASN A 137 -21.56 15.23 -19.88
CA ASN A 137 -21.61 16.42 -19.02
C ASN A 137 -22.98 16.56 -18.33
N ALA A 138 -23.46 15.48 -17.72
CA ALA A 138 -24.77 15.36 -17.11
C ALA A 138 -24.69 15.17 -15.57
N PRO A 139 -25.71 15.57 -14.80
CA PRO A 139 -25.78 15.27 -13.36
C PRO A 139 -25.87 13.76 -13.10
N LEU A 140 -25.08 13.27 -12.13
CA LEU A 140 -25.19 11.91 -11.61
C LEU A 140 -26.11 11.90 -10.38
N LEU A 141 -27.13 11.05 -10.39
CA LEU A 141 -28.07 10.87 -9.29
C LEU A 141 -28.24 9.37 -8.98
N TYR A 142 -28.47 9.04 -7.71
CA TYR A 142 -28.60 7.66 -7.25
C TYR A 142 -30.06 7.27 -6.97
N THR A 143 -30.38 6.01 -7.21
CA THR A 143 -31.67 5.40 -6.86
C THR A 143 -31.48 4.17 -5.99
N GLY A 144 -32.52 3.77 -5.25
CA GLY A 144 -32.56 2.44 -4.64
C GLY A 144 -32.93 1.37 -5.67
N GLU A 145 -33.06 0.11 -5.23
CA GLU A 145 -33.48 -1.01 -6.09
C GLU A 145 -34.98 -1.01 -6.41
N GLN A 146 -35.79 -0.50 -5.48
CA GLN A 146 -37.24 -0.63 -5.51
C GLN A 146 -37.96 0.71 -5.75
N SER A 147 -37.26 1.83 -5.57
CA SER A 147 -37.85 3.17 -5.77
C SER A 147 -36.79 4.25 -5.92
N VAL A 148 -37.18 5.35 -6.57
CA VAL A 148 -36.41 6.59 -6.64
C VAL A 148 -36.57 7.36 -5.31
N PRO A 149 -35.47 7.67 -4.61
CA PRO A 149 -35.53 8.46 -3.37
C PRO A 149 -36.19 9.83 -3.61
N THR A 150 -36.94 10.32 -2.61
CA THR A 150 -37.55 11.66 -2.69
C THR A 150 -36.52 12.76 -2.93
N VAL A 151 -35.32 12.63 -2.36
CA VAL A 151 -34.22 13.57 -2.59
C VAL A 151 -33.79 13.61 -4.06
N THR A 152 -33.75 12.45 -4.72
CA THR A 152 -33.42 12.29 -6.14
C THR A 152 -34.51 12.89 -7.02
N LEU A 153 -35.79 12.60 -6.76
CA LEU A 153 -36.91 13.19 -7.49
C LEU A 153 -36.93 14.73 -7.36
N ASN A 154 -36.67 15.25 -6.16
CA ASN A 154 -36.58 16.68 -5.93
C ASN A 154 -35.41 17.31 -6.71
N ALA A 155 -34.26 16.63 -6.77
CA ALA A 155 -33.12 17.07 -7.55
C ALA A 155 -33.42 17.11 -9.05
N ILE A 156 -34.04 16.05 -9.60
CA ILE A 156 -34.49 15.99 -11.02
C ILE A 156 -35.39 17.19 -11.34
N ASN A 157 -36.42 17.41 -10.50
CA ASN A 157 -37.36 18.52 -10.69
C ASN A 157 -36.70 19.89 -10.59
N ARG A 158 -35.74 20.06 -9.67
CA ARG A 158 -35.01 21.32 -9.47
C ARG A 158 -34.04 21.63 -10.62
N LEU A 159 -33.38 20.60 -11.14
CA LEU A 159 -32.49 20.70 -12.30
C LEU A 159 -33.28 20.89 -13.60
N GLY A 160 -34.58 20.56 -13.60
CA GLY A 160 -35.43 20.62 -14.79
C GLY A 160 -35.05 19.57 -15.83
N ALA A 161 -34.53 18.42 -15.38
CA ALA A 161 -34.12 17.34 -16.28
C ALA A 161 -35.36 16.66 -16.89
N ASP A 162 -35.40 16.59 -18.21
CA ASP A 162 -36.47 16.00 -19.03
C ASP A 162 -36.06 14.70 -19.73
N VAL A 163 -34.79 14.30 -19.57
CA VAL A 163 -34.23 13.03 -20.02
C VAL A 163 -33.50 12.37 -18.84
N ALA A 164 -33.84 11.12 -18.57
CA ALA A 164 -33.16 10.27 -17.59
C ALA A 164 -32.52 9.07 -18.28
N VAL A 165 -31.27 8.77 -17.92
CA VAL A 165 -30.59 7.53 -18.31
C VAL A 165 -30.44 6.67 -17.06
N LEU A 166 -31.13 5.54 -17.03
CA LEU A 166 -31.01 4.55 -15.97
C LEU A 166 -29.94 3.53 -16.37
N VAL A 167 -28.87 3.45 -15.59
CA VAL A 167 -27.74 2.54 -15.85
C VAL A 167 -27.89 1.31 -14.96
N ASP A 168 -28.27 0.17 -15.52
CA ASP A 168 -28.42 -1.08 -14.78
C ASP A 168 -28.07 -2.30 -15.64
N PRO A 169 -26.78 -2.52 -15.95
CA PRO A 169 -26.36 -3.58 -16.86
C PRO A 169 -26.63 -5.00 -16.33
N HIS A 170 -27.08 -5.14 -15.08
CA HIS A 170 -27.44 -6.40 -14.46
C HIS A 170 -28.95 -6.63 -14.37
N ASN A 171 -29.76 -5.62 -14.71
CA ASN A 171 -31.21 -5.66 -14.65
C ASN A 171 -31.74 -6.09 -13.25
N VAL A 172 -31.27 -5.42 -12.20
CA VAL A 172 -31.68 -5.64 -10.80
C VAL A 172 -32.76 -4.68 -10.31
N HIS A 173 -33.02 -3.59 -11.02
CA HIS A 173 -34.03 -2.60 -10.64
C HIS A 173 -35.47 -3.12 -10.85
N SER A 174 -36.42 -2.56 -10.07
CA SER A 174 -37.84 -2.87 -10.24
C SER A 174 -38.51 -1.98 -11.29
N ALA A 175 -39.58 -2.48 -11.94
CA ALA A 175 -40.41 -1.70 -12.87
C ALA A 175 -41.04 -0.43 -12.26
N GLU A 176 -41.10 -0.32 -10.93
CA GLU A 176 -41.57 0.89 -10.24
C GLU A 176 -40.61 2.07 -10.47
N ILE A 177 -39.30 1.83 -10.56
CA ILE A 177 -38.30 2.88 -10.84
C ILE A 177 -38.50 3.44 -12.23
N GLU A 178 -38.72 2.59 -13.23
CA GLU A 178 -38.99 3.03 -14.61
C GLU A 178 -40.23 3.92 -14.64
N SER A 179 -41.34 3.48 -14.04
CA SER A 179 -42.58 4.26 -13.93
C SER A 179 -42.36 5.62 -13.25
N GLN A 180 -41.57 5.67 -12.19
CA GLN A 180 -41.24 6.92 -11.49
C GLN A 180 -40.38 7.86 -12.34
N LEU A 181 -39.39 7.35 -13.07
CA LEU A 181 -38.53 8.15 -13.95
C LEU A 181 -39.24 8.58 -15.25
N GLU A 182 -40.10 7.75 -15.82
CA GLU A 182 -40.96 8.13 -16.96
C GLU A 182 -41.96 9.23 -16.60
N SER A 183 -42.37 9.31 -15.33
CA SER A 183 -43.28 10.36 -14.87
C SER A 183 -42.65 11.76 -14.87
N VAL A 184 -41.32 11.85 -14.88
CA VAL A 184 -40.56 13.11 -14.86
C VAL A 184 -39.93 13.46 -16.21
N GLY A 185 -39.82 12.52 -17.16
CA GLY A 185 -39.23 12.78 -18.48
C GLY A 185 -39.11 11.56 -19.39
N ILE A 186 -38.30 11.68 -20.44
CA ILE A 186 -37.94 10.58 -21.34
C ILE A 186 -36.94 9.67 -20.62
N LEU A 187 -37.25 8.37 -20.53
CA LEU A 187 -36.36 7.38 -19.93
C LEU A 187 -35.63 6.57 -21.01
N SER A 188 -34.30 6.43 -20.84
CA SER A 188 -33.50 5.43 -21.53
C SER A 188 -32.90 4.48 -20.49
N VAL A 189 -33.05 3.16 -20.70
CA VAL A 189 -32.56 2.15 -19.75
C VAL A 189 -31.43 1.35 -20.39
N LEU A 190 -30.30 1.26 -19.69
CA LEU A 190 -29.15 0.42 -20.05
C LEU A 190 -29.23 -0.87 -19.24
N GLU A 191 -30.09 -1.79 -19.66
CA GLU A 191 -30.44 -3.00 -18.91
C GLU A 191 -29.46 -4.19 -19.10
N ASN A 192 -28.41 -4.02 -19.91
CA ASN A 192 -27.39 -5.04 -20.11
C ASN A 192 -26.03 -4.45 -20.48
N TYR A 193 -24.97 -5.24 -20.28
CA TYR A 193 -23.59 -4.83 -20.57
C TYR A 193 -23.34 -4.45 -22.03
N PRO A 194 -23.76 -5.20 -23.06
CA PRO A 194 -23.52 -4.79 -24.44
C PRO A 194 -24.07 -3.40 -24.76
N MET A 195 -25.30 -3.09 -24.34
CA MET A 195 -25.87 -1.76 -24.52
C MET A 195 -25.06 -0.67 -23.82
N LEU A 196 -24.60 -0.94 -22.58
CA LEU A 196 -23.78 -0.02 -21.81
C LEU A 196 -22.44 0.26 -22.50
N SER A 197 -21.71 -0.80 -22.88
CA SER A 197 -20.42 -0.73 -23.55
C SER A 197 -20.51 -0.03 -24.89
N ASP A 198 -21.51 -0.38 -25.71
CA ASP A 198 -21.75 0.26 -27.00
C ASP A 198 -22.04 1.75 -26.85
N TRP A 199 -22.81 2.14 -25.82
CA TRP A 199 -23.13 3.54 -25.60
C TRP A 199 -21.90 4.33 -25.15
N ILE A 200 -21.14 3.84 -24.15
CA ILE A 200 -19.88 4.47 -23.72
C ILE A 200 -18.94 4.64 -24.92
N LYS A 201 -18.72 3.57 -25.69
CA LYS A 201 -17.88 3.58 -26.90
C LYS A 201 -18.38 4.56 -27.96
N SER A 202 -19.70 4.68 -28.14
CA SER A 202 -20.28 5.63 -29.10
C SER A 202 -20.03 7.09 -28.72
N LEU A 203 -19.91 7.39 -27.43
CA LEU A 203 -19.65 8.72 -26.90
C LEU A 203 -18.15 9.03 -26.85
N SER A 204 -17.33 8.08 -26.40
CA SER A 204 -15.89 8.28 -26.20
C SER A 204 -15.07 8.04 -27.47
N GLY A 205 -15.51 7.15 -28.35
CA GLY A 205 -14.72 6.62 -29.46
C GLY A 205 -13.62 5.64 -29.03
N GLN A 206 -13.52 5.32 -27.74
CA GLN A 206 -12.49 4.47 -27.16
C GLN A 206 -12.98 3.04 -26.98
N ASN A 207 -12.02 2.11 -26.93
CA ASN A 207 -12.29 0.71 -26.59
C ASN A 207 -11.69 0.33 -25.23
N ASP A 208 -11.11 1.26 -24.48
CA ASP A 208 -10.36 0.91 -23.28
C ASP A 208 -11.26 0.35 -22.19
N ILE A 209 -10.69 -0.37 -21.22
CA ILE A 209 -11.43 -0.99 -20.12
C ILE A 209 -10.79 -0.63 -18.80
N VAL A 210 -11.60 -0.38 -17.78
CA VAL A 210 -11.15 -0.33 -16.39
C VAL A 210 -11.69 -1.53 -15.64
N ALA A 211 -10.82 -2.25 -14.94
CA ALA A 211 -11.17 -3.46 -14.21
C ALA A 211 -10.81 -3.34 -12.72
N THR A 212 -11.70 -3.79 -11.84
CA THR A 212 -11.51 -3.80 -10.38
C THR A 212 -12.20 -4.99 -9.72
N VAL A 213 -12.12 -5.11 -8.39
CA VAL A 213 -12.80 -6.14 -7.59
C VAL A 213 -13.44 -5.53 -6.34
N PRO A 214 -14.62 -6.02 -5.89
CA PRO A 214 -15.32 -5.48 -4.72
C PRO A 214 -14.62 -5.82 -3.40
N GLN A 215 -14.26 -4.82 -2.60
CA GLN A 215 -13.68 -5.02 -1.27
C GLN A 215 -14.75 -5.18 -0.19
N VAL A 216 -15.91 -4.53 -0.34
CA VAL A 216 -17.00 -4.52 0.66
C VAL A 216 -16.48 -4.04 2.02
N SER A 217 -15.75 -2.94 2.02
CA SER A 217 -15.20 -2.26 3.19
C SER A 217 -15.19 -0.75 2.94
N SER A 218 -14.72 0.05 3.90
CA SER A 218 -14.46 1.48 3.69
C SER A 218 -13.38 1.75 2.62
N ASN A 219 -12.69 0.71 2.16
CA ASN A 219 -11.59 0.78 1.21
C ASN A 219 -12.03 0.27 -0.19
N GLU A 220 -13.15 0.74 -0.71
CA GLU A 220 -13.73 0.28 -1.98
C GLU A 220 -13.10 1.01 -3.19
N PHE A 221 -12.67 0.25 -4.21
CA PHE A 221 -11.90 0.81 -5.34
C PHE A 221 -12.78 1.32 -6.49
N TYR A 222 -14.08 1.04 -6.49
CA TYR A 222 -14.99 1.46 -7.56
C TYR A 222 -15.08 2.99 -7.77
N PRO A 223 -15.08 3.85 -6.73
CA PRO A 223 -15.01 5.29 -6.92
C PRO A 223 -13.75 5.72 -7.70
N ALA A 224 -12.58 5.17 -7.35
CA ALA A 224 -11.34 5.42 -8.08
C ALA A 224 -11.39 4.86 -9.52
N ALA A 225 -11.98 3.67 -9.69
CA ALA A 225 -12.18 3.06 -11.01
C ALA A 225 -13.12 3.90 -11.89
N ALA A 226 -14.16 4.50 -11.31
CA ALA A 226 -15.06 5.41 -12.00
C ALA A 226 -14.34 6.69 -12.45
N LEU A 227 -13.44 7.24 -11.64
CA LEU A 227 -12.58 8.37 -12.03
C LEU A 227 -11.72 8.02 -13.24
N SER A 228 -11.06 6.84 -13.22
CA SER A 228 -10.26 6.35 -14.35
C SER A 228 -11.12 6.12 -15.59
N GLY A 229 -12.28 5.45 -15.45
CA GLY A 229 -13.20 5.19 -16.55
C GLY A 229 -13.76 6.47 -17.16
N ALA A 230 -14.04 7.49 -16.33
CA ALA A 230 -14.53 8.78 -16.77
C ALA A 230 -13.49 9.57 -17.57
N PHE A 231 -12.21 9.43 -17.23
CA PHE A 231 -11.10 10.03 -17.97
C PHE A 231 -10.86 9.33 -19.31
N HIS A 232 -10.82 8.00 -19.31
CA HIS A 232 -10.57 7.20 -20.52
C HIS A 232 -11.80 7.06 -21.42
N GLY A 233 -12.99 7.39 -20.92
CA GLY A 233 -14.24 7.09 -21.61
C GLY A 233 -14.43 5.58 -21.79
N ALA A 234 -14.13 4.82 -20.74
CA ALA A 234 -14.04 3.37 -20.71
C ALA A 234 -15.06 2.78 -19.72
N PRO A 235 -15.71 1.64 -20.04
CA PRO A 235 -16.54 0.96 -19.06
C PRO A 235 -15.70 0.40 -17.90
N VAL A 236 -16.32 0.37 -16.72
CA VAL A 236 -15.75 -0.17 -15.48
C VAL A 236 -16.38 -1.53 -15.19
N PHE A 237 -15.56 -2.58 -15.08
CA PHE A 237 -16.02 -3.94 -14.81
C PHE A 237 -15.41 -4.59 -13.58
N SER A 238 -16.21 -5.43 -12.92
CA SER A 238 -15.82 -6.34 -11.86
C SER A 238 -15.14 -7.58 -12.44
N LEU A 239 -13.89 -7.86 -12.06
CA LEU A 239 -13.22 -9.12 -12.42
C LEU A 239 -13.88 -10.34 -11.74
N CYS A 240 -14.68 -10.14 -10.69
CA CYS A 240 -15.47 -11.21 -10.08
C CYS A 240 -16.54 -11.74 -11.05
N GLY A 241 -17.02 -10.91 -11.98
CA GLY A 241 -18.03 -11.30 -12.96
C GLY A 241 -19.22 -12.02 -12.30
N ASN A 242 -19.70 -13.09 -12.94
CA ASN A 242 -20.85 -13.84 -12.42
C ASN A 242 -20.43 -15.01 -11.52
N ASP A 243 -19.25 -15.61 -11.75
CA ASP A 243 -18.83 -16.86 -11.10
C ASP A 243 -17.36 -16.84 -10.62
N ASN A 244 -16.72 -15.67 -10.57
CA ASN A 244 -15.31 -15.50 -10.22
C ASN A 244 -14.32 -16.27 -11.13
N GLN A 245 -14.70 -16.58 -12.37
CA GLN A 245 -13.81 -17.30 -13.29
C GLN A 245 -12.51 -16.52 -13.59
N VAL A 246 -12.59 -15.20 -13.81
CA VAL A 246 -11.41 -14.38 -14.16
C VAL A 246 -10.45 -14.28 -12.98
N THR A 247 -10.95 -14.00 -11.76
CA THR A 247 -10.11 -13.95 -10.55
C THR A 247 -9.50 -15.31 -10.21
N THR A 248 -10.22 -16.41 -10.40
CA THR A 248 -9.68 -17.76 -10.24
C THR A 248 -8.58 -18.06 -11.25
N MET A 249 -8.76 -17.62 -12.50
CA MET A 249 -7.74 -17.75 -13.54
C MET A 249 -6.51 -16.90 -13.22
N ALA A 250 -6.71 -15.66 -12.77
CA ALA A 250 -5.64 -14.78 -12.30
C ALA A 250 -4.81 -15.46 -11.21
N GLU A 251 -5.44 -16.12 -10.24
CA GLU A 251 -4.71 -16.86 -9.20
C GLU A 251 -3.89 -18.03 -9.77
N SER A 252 -4.43 -18.75 -10.76
CA SER A 252 -3.71 -19.87 -11.39
C SER A 252 -2.44 -19.43 -12.14
N THR A 253 -2.37 -18.18 -12.61
CA THR A 253 -1.15 -17.62 -13.21
C THR A 253 -0.04 -17.41 -12.17
N TRP A 254 -0.39 -17.30 -10.89
CA TRP A 254 0.56 -17.06 -9.80
C TRP A 254 1.13 -18.35 -9.21
N ALA A 255 0.35 -19.43 -9.12
CA ALA A 255 0.77 -20.67 -8.45
C ALA A 255 2.17 -21.19 -8.82
N PRO A 256 2.61 -21.13 -10.09
CA PRO A 256 3.94 -21.60 -10.49
C PRO A 256 5.10 -20.81 -9.87
N TYR A 257 4.88 -19.55 -9.49
CA TYR A 257 5.85 -18.75 -8.73
C TYR A 257 6.08 -19.27 -7.31
N LYS A 258 5.18 -20.11 -6.77
CA LYS A 258 5.30 -20.71 -5.44
C LYS A 258 5.97 -22.08 -5.44
N ILE A 259 6.23 -22.70 -6.59
CA ILE A 259 6.83 -24.05 -6.66
C ILE A 259 8.35 -23.89 -6.60
N GLY A 260 9.02 -24.20 -5.48
CA GLY A 260 10.49 -24.22 -5.31
C GLY A 260 11.02 -25.62 -4.92
N PRO A 261 12.24 -26.06 -5.30
CA PRO A 261 12.88 -27.21 -4.66
C PRO A 261 13.68 -26.76 -3.43
N GLU A 262 13.92 -27.64 -2.46
CA GLU A 262 14.88 -27.39 -1.37
C GLU A 262 16.27 -27.01 -1.95
N ILE A 263 16.83 -25.88 -1.48
CA ILE A 263 18.20 -25.49 -1.78
C ILE A 263 19.16 -26.31 -0.87
N GLU A 264 19.99 -27.16 -1.46
CA GLU A 264 21.22 -27.61 -0.80
C GLU A 264 22.22 -26.45 -0.74
N ILE A 265 22.33 -25.82 0.43
CA ILE A 265 23.21 -24.70 0.71
C ILE A 265 24.67 -25.20 0.74
N TYR A 266 25.42 -25.04 -0.35
CA TYR A 266 26.89 -24.98 -0.31
C TYR A 266 27.35 -23.52 -0.42
N VAL A 267 27.27 -22.79 0.68
CA VAL A 267 27.98 -21.52 0.87
C VAL A 267 29.41 -21.86 1.28
N THR A 268 30.27 -22.21 0.31
CA THR A 268 31.71 -22.12 0.50
C THR A 268 32.43 -21.80 -0.81
N SER A 269 33.05 -20.62 -0.82
CA SER A 269 34.09 -20.15 -1.72
C SER A 269 33.70 -19.85 -3.18
N ARG A 270 33.69 -18.53 -3.45
CA ARG A 270 33.72 -17.88 -4.77
C ARG A 270 32.44 -18.06 -5.60
N TYR A 271 32.09 -16.99 -6.29
CA TYR A 271 31.04 -16.85 -7.30
C TYR A 271 31.14 -17.85 -8.48
N SER A 272 31.87 -18.97 -8.36
CA SER A 272 32.12 -19.96 -9.40
C SER A 272 31.06 -21.06 -9.52
N THR A 273 30.08 -21.12 -8.61
CA THR A 273 28.87 -21.91 -8.81
C THR A 273 27.67 -20.98 -8.69
N ARG A 274 27.49 -20.10 -9.69
CA ARG A 274 26.19 -19.51 -10.00
C ARG A 274 25.22 -20.66 -10.33
N THR A 275 24.67 -21.32 -9.32
CA THR A 275 23.25 -21.72 -9.35
C THR A 275 22.42 -20.47 -9.03
N GLU A 276 22.71 -19.37 -9.72
CA GLU A 276 21.92 -18.16 -9.65
C GLU A 276 20.61 -18.45 -10.36
N ASN A 277 19.50 -18.39 -9.61
CA ASN A 277 18.15 -18.00 -10.04
C ASN A 277 17.47 -18.72 -11.22
N GLY A 278 18.17 -19.48 -12.05
CA GLY A 278 17.65 -20.22 -13.20
C GLY A 278 16.61 -21.28 -12.81
N TRP A 279 16.63 -21.74 -11.56
CA TRP A 279 15.62 -22.65 -11.03
C TRP A 279 14.26 -22.00 -10.77
N TYR A 280 14.22 -20.69 -10.50
CA TYR A 280 12.97 -19.94 -10.55
C TYR A 280 12.56 -19.72 -12.01
N ASP A 281 13.53 -19.52 -12.91
CA ASP A 281 13.29 -19.18 -14.31
C ASP A 281 12.60 -20.28 -15.14
N ASP A 282 12.87 -21.56 -14.87
CA ASP A 282 12.19 -22.71 -15.50
C ASP A 282 10.71 -22.91 -15.08
N ARG A 283 10.21 -22.15 -14.09
CA ARG A 283 8.92 -22.38 -13.41
C ARG A 283 7.88 -21.31 -13.75
N ILE A 284 7.70 -21.12 -15.05
CA ILE A 284 6.72 -20.24 -15.69
C ILE A 284 5.30 -20.70 -15.30
N PRO A 285 4.30 -19.82 -15.11
CA PRO A 285 2.96 -20.19 -15.54
C PRO A 285 3.05 -20.60 -16.98
N ASN A 286 2.91 -21.91 -17.23
CA ASN A 286 3.09 -22.44 -18.56
C ASN A 286 2.28 -21.59 -19.55
N MET A 287 2.82 -21.35 -20.75
CA MET A 287 2.17 -20.51 -21.75
C MET A 287 0.70 -20.91 -21.98
N TYR A 288 0.36 -22.17 -21.73
CA TYR A 288 -1.02 -22.65 -21.70
C TYR A 288 -1.92 -21.94 -20.68
N THR A 289 -1.49 -21.76 -19.43
CA THR A 289 -2.23 -21.01 -18.41
C THR A 289 -2.31 -19.53 -18.79
N MET A 290 -1.25 -18.94 -19.34
CA MET A 290 -1.31 -17.55 -19.84
C MET A 290 -2.33 -17.39 -20.97
N ARG A 291 -2.27 -18.23 -22.01
CA ARG A 291 -3.25 -18.25 -23.11
C ARG A 291 -4.67 -18.49 -22.61
N LYS A 292 -4.86 -19.37 -21.61
CA LYS A 292 -6.20 -19.55 -21.03
C LYS A 292 -6.67 -18.33 -20.25
N SER A 293 -5.76 -17.60 -19.61
CA SER A 293 -6.05 -16.31 -18.97
C SER A 293 -6.56 -15.30 -20.00
N VAL A 294 -5.86 -15.17 -21.13
CA VAL A 294 -6.30 -14.37 -22.28
C VAL A 294 -7.67 -14.82 -22.78
N ASP A 295 -7.85 -16.09 -23.17
CA ASP A 295 -9.15 -16.60 -23.66
C ASP A 295 -10.29 -16.28 -22.69
N THR A 296 -10.02 -16.40 -21.38
CA THR A 296 -11.00 -16.16 -20.33
C THR A 296 -11.35 -14.68 -20.25
N MET A 297 -10.36 -13.80 -20.39
CA MET A 297 -10.58 -12.35 -20.39
C MET A 297 -11.26 -11.87 -21.67
N GLU A 298 -10.88 -12.37 -22.84
CA GLU A 298 -11.54 -12.08 -24.12
C GLU A 298 -13.01 -12.49 -24.07
N SER A 299 -13.31 -13.71 -23.61
CA SER A 299 -14.69 -14.17 -23.43
C SER A 299 -15.46 -13.32 -22.40
N PHE A 300 -14.80 -12.91 -21.31
CA PHE A 300 -15.39 -12.04 -20.30
C PHE A 300 -15.80 -10.68 -20.89
N LEU A 301 -14.96 -10.08 -21.74
CA LEU A 301 -15.23 -8.81 -22.41
C LEU A 301 -16.23 -8.95 -23.55
N ASP A 302 -16.19 -10.06 -24.31
CA ASP A 302 -17.11 -10.33 -25.42
C ASP A 302 -18.56 -10.45 -24.92
N THR A 303 -18.77 -11.18 -23.82
CA THR A 303 -20.09 -11.27 -23.17
C THR A 303 -20.61 -9.91 -22.66
N ARG A 304 -19.72 -8.92 -22.50
CA ARG A 304 -20.04 -7.55 -22.10
C ARG A 304 -20.12 -6.57 -23.27
N GLY A 305 -19.94 -7.04 -24.51
CA GLY A 305 -19.91 -6.19 -25.71
C GLY A 305 -18.72 -5.22 -25.75
N ALA A 306 -17.65 -5.52 -25.01
CA ALA A 306 -16.52 -4.62 -24.82
C ALA A 306 -15.21 -5.14 -25.44
N TYR A 307 -15.18 -6.39 -25.92
CA TYR A 307 -13.99 -6.96 -26.54
C TYR A 307 -13.73 -6.36 -27.93
N ASN A 308 -12.48 -5.96 -28.19
CA ASN A 308 -12.03 -5.51 -29.50
C ASN A 308 -10.96 -6.45 -30.06
N SER A 309 -11.32 -7.23 -31.09
CA SER A 309 -10.42 -8.18 -31.75
C SER A 309 -9.54 -7.57 -32.86
N SER A 310 -9.74 -6.30 -33.21
CA SER A 310 -9.11 -5.68 -34.39
C SER A 310 -7.81 -4.94 -34.08
N THR A 311 -7.58 -4.56 -32.81
CA THR A 311 -6.42 -3.82 -32.34
C THR A 311 -6.15 -4.16 -30.88
N GLY A 312 -4.90 -4.06 -30.41
CA GLY A 312 -4.60 -4.12 -28.98
C GLY A 312 -5.41 -3.08 -28.20
N GLN A 313 -6.04 -3.52 -27.11
CA GLN A 313 -6.96 -2.74 -26.27
C GLN A 313 -6.27 -2.42 -24.94
N SER A 314 -6.31 -1.16 -24.52
CA SER A 314 -5.73 -0.75 -23.24
C SER A 314 -6.63 -1.15 -22.07
N MET A 315 -6.00 -1.57 -20.98
CA MET A 315 -6.71 -2.06 -19.81
C MET A 315 -6.08 -1.51 -18.54
N VAL A 316 -6.86 -0.75 -17.77
CA VAL A 316 -6.46 -0.29 -16.43
C VAL A 316 -6.93 -1.30 -15.40
N ILE A 317 -5.99 -1.90 -14.64
CA ILE A 317 -6.30 -2.83 -13.56
C ILE A 317 -6.11 -2.11 -12.23
N LEU A 318 -7.22 -1.86 -11.52
CA LEU A 318 -7.22 -1.32 -10.17
C LEU A 318 -7.37 -2.45 -9.16
N SER A 319 -6.26 -2.85 -8.53
CA SER A 319 -6.31 -3.80 -7.43
C SER A 319 -4.99 -3.83 -6.66
N PRO A 320 -5.04 -4.00 -5.33
CA PRO A 320 -3.85 -4.33 -4.54
C PRO A 320 -3.12 -5.55 -5.13
N ILE A 321 -1.79 -5.49 -5.17
CA ILE A 321 -0.92 -6.54 -5.73
C ILE A 321 -1.01 -7.88 -5.00
N ASN A 322 -1.49 -7.91 -3.76
CA ASN A 322 -1.72 -9.12 -2.99
C ASN A 322 -3.09 -9.76 -3.27
N LEU A 323 -4.03 -9.01 -3.85
CA LEU A 323 -5.38 -9.48 -4.15
C LEU A 323 -5.45 -10.06 -5.55
N ILE A 324 -5.18 -9.24 -6.57
CA ILE A 324 -4.95 -9.70 -7.94
C ILE A 324 -3.46 -9.59 -8.20
N LYS A 325 -2.77 -10.73 -8.29
CA LYS A 325 -1.30 -10.76 -8.41
C LYS A 325 -0.83 -10.19 -9.75
N PRO A 326 0.36 -9.57 -9.80
CA PRO A 326 0.95 -9.02 -11.04
C PRO A 326 1.13 -10.04 -12.18
N SER A 327 1.13 -11.34 -11.90
CA SER A 327 1.15 -12.38 -12.95
C SER A 327 -0.10 -12.40 -13.82
N PHE A 328 -1.20 -11.81 -13.36
CA PHE A 328 -2.40 -11.65 -14.17
C PHE A 328 -2.17 -10.63 -15.29
N ASP A 329 -1.66 -9.44 -14.97
CA ASP A 329 -1.28 -8.39 -15.91
C ASP A 329 -0.31 -8.94 -16.94
N ARG A 330 0.70 -9.68 -16.43
CA ARG A 330 1.65 -10.43 -17.25
C ARG A 330 0.95 -11.30 -18.28
N SER A 331 -0.04 -12.09 -17.85
CA SER A 331 -0.74 -13.04 -18.73
C SER A 331 -1.58 -12.37 -19.82
N LEU A 332 -1.92 -11.09 -19.65
CA LEU A 332 -2.74 -10.32 -20.59
C LEU A 332 -1.91 -9.49 -21.57
N GLN A 333 -0.62 -9.30 -21.28
CA GLN A 333 0.28 -8.52 -22.13
C GLN A 333 0.28 -9.05 -23.58
N THR A 334 0.45 -8.14 -24.53
CA THR A 334 0.42 -8.31 -26.00
C THR A 334 -0.90 -8.66 -26.65
N HIS A 335 -1.82 -9.32 -25.94
CA HIS A 335 -3.23 -9.37 -26.33
C HIS A 335 -3.98 -8.10 -25.89
N PHE A 336 -3.56 -7.53 -24.76
CA PHE A 336 -3.96 -6.23 -24.25
C PHE A 336 -2.73 -5.36 -23.98
N SER A 337 -2.96 -4.08 -23.69
CA SER A 337 -1.94 -3.19 -23.11
C SER A 337 -2.31 -2.89 -21.66
N PRO A 338 -2.03 -3.82 -20.72
CA PRO A 338 -2.41 -3.64 -19.32
C PRO A 338 -1.50 -2.62 -18.64
N GLY A 339 -2.11 -1.78 -17.79
CA GLY A 339 -1.42 -0.96 -16.80
C GLY A 339 -2.13 -1.09 -15.46
N ARG A 340 -1.37 -1.30 -14.38
CA ARG A 340 -1.92 -1.50 -13.04
C ARG A 340 -1.82 -0.26 -12.19
N ILE A 341 -2.90 0.12 -11.51
CA ILE A 341 -2.84 1.03 -10.36
C ILE A 341 -2.68 0.16 -9.09
N PRO A 342 -1.47 0.05 -8.51
CA PRO A 342 -1.16 -0.96 -7.49
C PRO A 342 -1.46 -0.50 -6.06
N ALA A 343 -2.35 0.49 -5.92
CA ALA A 343 -2.65 1.13 -4.64
C ALA A 343 -3.20 0.13 -3.61
N ARG A 344 -2.79 0.33 -2.35
CA ARG A 344 -3.24 -0.48 -1.22
C ARG A 344 -4.63 -0.06 -0.72
N ASN A 345 -5.04 1.16 -1.03
CA ASN A 345 -6.35 1.69 -0.69
C ASN A 345 -6.93 2.63 -1.77
N ALA A 346 -8.20 2.95 -1.63
CA ALA A 346 -9.00 3.73 -2.58
C ALA A 346 -8.53 5.19 -2.66
N GLU A 347 -8.07 5.76 -1.54
CA GLU A 347 -7.54 7.11 -1.47
C GLU A 347 -6.26 7.22 -2.30
N LEU A 348 -5.30 6.31 -2.06
CA LEU A 348 -4.07 6.25 -2.84
C LEU A 348 -4.33 5.92 -4.31
N ALA A 349 -5.32 5.07 -4.62
CA ALA A 349 -5.72 4.80 -6.00
C ALA A 349 -6.21 6.07 -6.70
N SER A 350 -7.04 6.86 -6.02
CA SER A 350 -7.55 8.14 -6.53
C SER A 350 -6.42 9.14 -6.75
N VAL A 351 -5.42 9.19 -5.87
CA VAL A 351 -4.21 10.00 -6.05
C VAL A 351 -3.40 9.55 -7.27
N MET A 352 -3.11 8.25 -7.40
CA MET A 352 -2.33 7.71 -8.53
C MET A 352 -3.04 7.98 -9.88
N ILE A 353 -4.35 7.78 -9.94
CA ILE A 353 -5.16 8.08 -11.14
C ILE A 353 -5.17 9.58 -11.41
N SER A 354 -5.37 10.42 -10.39
CA SER A 354 -5.36 11.87 -10.56
C SER A 354 -4.01 12.37 -11.08
N LYS A 355 -2.89 11.79 -10.62
CA LYS A 355 -1.55 12.07 -11.16
C LYS A 355 -1.44 11.70 -12.64
N ALA A 356 -1.97 10.53 -13.05
CA ALA A 356 -2.02 10.12 -14.45
C ALA A 356 -2.85 11.09 -15.31
N VAL A 357 -4.07 11.42 -14.86
CA VAL A 357 -4.96 12.40 -15.51
C VAL A 357 -4.31 13.77 -15.67
N LEU A 358 -3.60 14.21 -14.64
CA LEU A 358 -2.94 15.50 -14.58
C LEU A 358 -1.49 15.47 -15.09
N HIS A 359 -1.02 14.34 -15.63
CA HIS A 359 0.40 14.13 -15.94
C HIS A 359 0.98 15.27 -16.79
N ARG A 360 0.27 15.71 -17.82
CA ARG A 360 0.69 16.84 -18.65
C ARG A 360 0.91 18.12 -17.85
N PHE A 361 0.07 18.41 -16.86
CA PHE A 361 0.21 19.59 -16.02
C PHE A 361 1.34 19.43 -15.02
N LEU A 362 1.44 18.26 -14.38
CA LEU A 362 2.50 17.92 -13.43
C LEU A 362 3.88 18.00 -14.10
N PHE A 363 4.00 17.45 -15.31
CA PHE A 363 5.19 17.57 -16.16
C PHE A 363 5.58 19.05 -16.32
N ARG A 364 4.64 19.93 -16.68
CA ARG A 364 4.95 21.35 -16.89
C ARG A 364 5.36 22.09 -15.63
N THR A 365 4.93 21.64 -14.46
CA THR A 365 5.25 22.30 -13.19
C THR A 365 6.46 21.70 -12.50
N ALA A 366 6.95 20.55 -12.95
CA ALA A 366 8.10 19.87 -12.37
C ALA A 366 9.37 20.71 -12.51
N ASP A 367 10.25 20.64 -11.51
CA ASP A 367 11.42 21.50 -11.45
C ASP A 367 12.44 21.22 -12.56
N SER A 368 12.65 19.95 -12.87
CA SER A 368 13.55 19.45 -13.92
C SER A 368 12.79 18.70 -15.02
N SER A 369 11.62 19.20 -15.44
CA SER A 369 10.78 18.56 -16.48
C SER A 369 11.48 18.37 -17.83
N ASP A 370 12.46 19.21 -18.12
CA ASP A 370 13.21 19.20 -19.39
C ASP A 370 14.42 18.25 -19.32
N ASP A 371 14.65 17.64 -18.15
CA ASP A 371 15.72 16.69 -17.91
C ASP A 371 15.19 15.24 -17.90
N THR A 372 16.02 14.34 -18.41
CA THR A 372 15.87 12.88 -18.35
C THR A 372 17.06 12.30 -17.61
N LEU A 373 16.86 11.22 -16.83
CA LEU A 373 17.91 10.56 -16.07
C LEU A 373 18.19 9.16 -16.62
N LEU A 374 19.44 8.90 -16.99
CA LEU A 374 19.92 7.56 -17.34
C LEU A 374 20.90 7.07 -16.28
N SER A 375 20.60 5.92 -15.68
CA SER A 375 21.45 5.25 -14.70
C SER A 375 21.85 3.87 -15.19
N LEU A 376 22.83 3.84 -16.08
CA LEU A 376 23.29 2.63 -16.78
C LEU A 376 24.54 2.07 -16.10
N TYR A 377 24.33 1.33 -15.00
CA TYR A 377 25.40 0.70 -14.22
C TYR A 377 25.83 -0.66 -14.79
N ALA A 378 24.88 -1.47 -15.24
CA ALA A 378 25.13 -2.73 -15.94
C ALA A 378 24.24 -2.80 -17.19
N TYR A 379 24.83 -2.95 -18.38
CA TYR A 379 24.16 -2.72 -19.66
C TYR A 379 24.86 -3.42 -20.83
N THR A 380 24.30 -3.30 -22.03
CA THR A 380 24.89 -3.84 -23.28
C THR A 380 25.67 -2.77 -24.05
N ASP A 381 26.86 -3.13 -24.56
CA ASP A 381 27.72 -2.23 -25.35
C ASP A 381 28.17 -2.92 -26.65
N GLY A 382 27.29 -2.92 -27.65
CA GLY A 382 27.52 -3.53 -28.96
C GLY A 382 27.10 -4.99 -29.09
N ALA A 383 26.38 -5.53 -28.10
CA ALA A 383 25.87 -6.90 -28.13
C ALA A 383 24.84 -7.11 -29.25
N SER A 384 24.92 -8.24 -29.96
CA SER A 384 23.91 -8.63 -30.97
C SER A 384 22.79 -9.49 -30.37
N TYR A 385 21.55 -9.21 -30.78
CA TYR A 385 20.35 -9.99 -30.44
C TYR A 385 19.52 -10.29 -31.69
N PHE A 386 18.93 -11.47 -31.76
CA PHE A 386 17.96 -11.85 -32.79
C PHE A 386 16.56 -11.64 -32.22
N ASP A 387 15.80 -10.71 -32.78
CA ASP A 387 14.43 -10.50 -32.36
C ASP A 387 13.49 -11.63 -32.84
N ASN A 388 12.27 -11.66 -32.31
CA ASN A 388 11.29 -12.71 -32.60
C ASN A 388 10.94 -12.81 -34.10
N PHE A 389 11.20 -11.75 -34.87
CA PHE A 389 10.96 -11.68 -36.32
C PHE A 389 12.20 -12.03 -37.15
N GLY A 390 13.28 -12.50 -36.52
CA GLY A 390 14.52 -12.92 -37.17
C GLY A 390 15.42 -11.76 -37.60
N THR A 391 15.20 -10.54 -37.08
CA THR A 391 16.04 -9.38 -37.35
C THR A 391 17.19 -9.31 -36.35
N VAL A 392 18.41 -9.19 -36.86
CA VAL A 392 19.60 -8.97 -36.02
C VAL A 392 19.69 -7.51 -35.65
N ARG A 393 19.78 -7.22 -34.35
CA ARG A 393 19.96 -5.88 -33.79
C ARG A 393 21.24 -5.84 -32.96
N ASN A 394 22.03 -4.78 -33.16
CA ASN A 394 23.15 -4.48 -32.28
C ASN A 394 22.67 -3.44 -31.26
N ILE A 395 22.99 -3.66 -29.99
CA ILE A 395 22.44 -2.88 -28.89
C ILE A 395 23.58 -2.10 -28.25
N TYR A 396 23.56 -0.78 -28.41
CA TYR A 396 24.41 0.17 -27.70
C TYR A 396 23.51 0.93 -26.73
N GLN A 397 23.19 0.30 -25.59
CA GLN A 397 22.06 0.72 -24.77
C GLN A 397 22.13 2.18 -24.28
N ILE A 398 23.35 2.70 -24.02
CA ILE A 398 23.57 4.12 -23.70
C ILE A 398 23.13 5.00 -24.87
N GLU A 399 23.74 4.82 -26.04
CA GLU A 399 23.50 5.64 -27.23
C GLU A 399 22.06 5.49 -27.75
N ASP A 400 21.55 4.27 -27.81
CA ASP A 400 20.23 3.92 -28.33
C ASP A 400 19.09 4.43 -27.42
N THR A 401 19.39 4.72 -26.14
CA THR A 401 18.44 5.36 -25.22
C THR A 401 18.61 6.89 -25.20
N ARG A 402 19.85 7.37 -25.13
CA ARG A 402 20.14 8.81 -25.01
C ARG A 402 19.79 9.59 -26.26
N ASN A 403 20.17 9.10 -27.43
CA ASN A 403 20.04 9.88 -28.66
C ASN A 403 18.57 10.20 -28.99
N PRO A 404 17.61 9.25 -28.91
CA PRO A 404 16.19 9.58 -29.13
C PRO A 404 15.64 10.62 -28.15
N LEU A 405 16.05 10.59 -26.88
CA LEU A 405 15.64 11.58 -25.87
C LEU A 405 16.20 12.98 -26.20
N GLN A 406 17.48 13.06 -26.59
CA GLN A 406 18.11 14.32 -26.99
C GLN A 406 17.52 14.87 -28.30
N ASP A 407 17.20 14.00 -29.25
CA ASP A 407 16.54 14.37 -30.51
C ASP A 407 15.12 14.91 -30.27
N MET A 408 14.45 14.45 -29.20
CA MET A 408 13.18 14.99 -28.69
C MET A 408 13.37 16.28 -27.86
N GLY A 409 14.59 16.77 -27.68
CA GLY A 409 14.86 18.05 -27.01
C GLY A 409 15.10 17.98 -25.50
N PHE A 410 15.20 16.78 -24.91
CA PHE A 410 15.57 16.65 -23.51
C PHE A 410 17.08 16.90 -23.29
N ASN A 411 17.40 17.48 -22.13
CA ASN A 411 18.74 17.33 -21.57
C ASN A 411 18.82 15.98 -20.86
N THR A 412 19.88 15.21 -21.11
CA THR A 412 20.00 13.85 -20.56
C THR A 412 21.12 13.80 -19.54
N LEU A 413 20.74 13.73 -18.27
CA LEU A 413 21.61 13.47 -17.14
C LEU A 413 22.01 12.00 -17.14
N MET A 414 23.29 11.72 -16.90
CA MET A 414 23.81 10.36 -16.84
C MET A 414 24.59 10.23 -15.54
N HIS A 415 24.08 9.38 -14.63
CA HIS A 415 24.64 9.19 -13.29
C HIS A 415 24.48 7.75 -12.83
N VAL A 416 25.52 7.18 -12.22
CA VAL A 416 25.46 5.88 -11.52
C VAL A 416 25.89 5.97 -10.06
N GLY A 417 26.37 7.12 -9.62
CA GLY A 417 26.61 7.43 -8.21
C GLY A 417 25.29 7.54 -7.46
N VAL A 418 25.17 6.83 -6.34
CA VAL A 418 23.89 6.74 -5.61
C VAL A 418 23.33 8.11 -5.20
N ASN A 419 24.19 9.03 -4.75
CA ASN A 419 23.73 10.33 -4.25
C ASN A 419 23.24 11.21 -5.41
N GLU A 420 23.95 11.20 -6.53
CA GLU A 420 23.65 11.98 -7.73
C GLU A 420 22.36 11.48 -8.39
N VAL A 421 22.16 10.16 -8.44
CA VAL A 421 20.91 9.56 -8.91
C VAL A 421 19.73 9.98 -8.02
N PHE A 422 19.84 9.84 -6.70
CA PHE A 422 18.74 10.20 -5.79
C PHE A 422 18.43 11.69 -5.80
N ASN A 423 19.46 12.56 -5.83
CA ASN A 423 19.28 14.01 -5.95
C ASN A 423 18.61 14.39 -7.29
N SER A 424 18.95 13.71 -8.38
CA SER A 424 18.33 13.96 -9.69
C SER A 424 16.85 13.57 -9.67
N LEU A 425 16.49 12.45 -9.05
CA LEU A 425 15.09 12.03 -8.91
C LEU A 425 14.28 13.03 -8.08
N ASP A 426 14.81 13.50 -6.95
CA ASP A 426 14.15 14.49 -6.09
C ASP A 426 13.96 15.86 -6.78
N SER A 427 14.77 16.15 -7.82
CA SER A 427 14.61 17.33 -8.67
C SER A 427 13.46 17.24 -9.69
N GLN A 428 12.73 16.12 -9.73
CA GLN A 428 11.54 15.91 -10.57
C GLN A 428 11.84 15.83 -12.07
N VAL A 429 12.72 14.91 -12.46
CA VAL A 429 12.97 14.58 -13.87
C VAL A 429 11.72 14.03 -14.58
N SER A 430 11.69 14.13 -15.91
CA SER A 430 10.57 13.62 -16.73
C SER A 430 10.56 12.11 -16.92
N LEU A 431 11.75 11.49 -16.96
CA LEU A 431 11.93 10.08 -17.22
C LEU A 431 13.18 9.59 -16.51
N TRP A 432 13.12 8.37 -15.96
CA TRP A 432 14.27 7.67 -15.42
C TRP A 432 14.41 6.28 -16.04
N ALA A 433 15.52 6.01 -16.73
CA ALA A 433 15.87 4.67 -17.18
C ALA A 433 17.05 4.13 -16.36
N LEU A 434 16.80 3.06 -15.61
CA LEU A 434 17.78 2.39 -14.75
C LEU A 434 18.15 1.04 -15.36
N SER A 435 19.44 0.77 -15.57
CA SER A 435 19.94 -0.56 -15.94
C SER A 435 21.01 -1.01 -14.95
N THR A 436 20.70 -2.05 -14.17
CA THR A 436 21.52 -2.49 -13.03
C THR A 436 21.21 -3.93 -12.62
N HIS A 437 21.95 -4.44 -11.63
CA HIS A 437 21.64 -5.70 -10.96
C HIS A 437 20.55 -5.50 -9.91
N GLY A 438 19.61 -6.45 -9.83
CA GLY A 438 18.50 -6.44 -8.87
C GLY A 438 18.31 -7.78 -8.15
N THR A 439 17.78 -7.75 -6.93
CA THR A 439 17.35 -8.94 -6.17
C THR A 439 16.27 -8.58 -5.14
N LEU A 440 15.61 -9.58 -4.54
CA LEU A 440 14.60 -9.38 -3.49
C LEU A 440 15.16 -9.56 -2.08
N THR A 441 16.36 -10.13 -1.95
CA THR A 441 16.95 -10.50 -0.66
C THR A 441 18.45 -10.29 -0.69
N ARG A 442 19.01 -9.87 0.45
CA ARG A 442 20.47 -9.78 0.63
C ARG A 442 21.14 -11.15 0.81
N TYR A 443 20.39 -12.11 1.35
CA TYR A 443 20.80 -13.49 1.56
C TYR A 443 19.81 -14.42 0.85
N PRO A 444 20.24 -15.59 0.34
CA PRO A 444 19.32 -16.54 -0.30
C PRO A 444 18.22 -16.95 0.69
N ALA A 445 16.98 -16.53 0.44
CA ALA A 445 15.80 -17.02 1.13
C ALA A 445 14.90 -17.71 0.09
N ASP A 446 14.35 -18.87 0.45
CA ASP A 446 13.49 -19.67 -0.43
C ASP A 446 12.11 -19.93 0.19
N PRO A 447 11.01 -19.52 -0.46
CA PRO A 447 10.95 -18.59 -1.59
C PRO A 447 11.17 -17.13 -1.15
N PRO A 448 11.69 -16.24 -2.02
CA PRO A 448 11.78 -14.81 -1.71
C PRO A 448 10.39 -14.20 -1.55
N ALA A 449 10.25 -13.25 -0.63
CA ALA A 449 8.99 -12.54 -0.41
C ALA A 449 8.56 -11.79 -1.68
N ARG A 450 7.44 -12.21 -2.28
CA ARG A 450 6.81 -11.57 -3.44
C ARG A 450 5.30 -11.45 -3.21
N PRO A 451 4.64 -10.41 -3.72
CA PRO A 451 5.20 -9.22 -4.38
C PRO A 451 5.78 -8.16 -3.39
N ASN A 452 5.81 -8.46 -2.08
CA ASN A 452 6.13 -7.50 -1.02
C ASN A 452 7.61 -7.48 -0.59
N GLY A 453 8.52 -8.11 -1.34
CA GLY A 453 9.95 -8.06 -1.01
C GLY A 453 10.48 -6.63 -1.10
N VAL A 454 11.43 -6.26 -0.25
CA VAL A 454 11.96 -4.88 -0.22
C VAL A 454 12.53 -4.48 -1.58
N GLY A 455 13.28 -5.35 -2.25
CA GLY A 455 13.98 -5.00 -3.48
C GLY A 455 15.33 -4.34 -3.18
N TYR A 456 16.38 -4.85 -3.84
CA TYR A 456 17.77 -4.45 -3.68
C TYR A 456 18.37 -4.24 -5.06
N PHE A 457 19.09 -3.15 -5.26
CA PHE A 457 19.65 -2.77 -6.55
C PHE A 457 21.02 -2.11 -6.42
N SER A 458 21.81 -2.19 -7.48
CA SER A 458 23.23 -1.81 -7.46
C SER A 458 23.49 -0.40 -8.01
N PHE A 459 24.43 0.30 -7.37
CA PHE A 459 24.97 1.58 -7.79
C PHE A 459 26.47 1.64 -7.51
N ARG A 460 27.07 2.80 -7.79
CA ARG A 460 28.42 3.17 -7.36
C ARG A 460 28.40 4.11 -6.16
N ASP A 461 29.41 4.01 -5.31
CA ASP A 461 29.65 4.95 -4.20
C ASP A 461 30.20 6.31 -4.67
N VAL A 462 30.87 6.33 -5.82
CA VAL A 462 31.39 7.51 -6.51
C VAL A 462 30.71 7.62 -7.87
N ASP A 463 30.27 8.83 -8.20
CA ASP A 463 29.57 9.07 -9.46
C ASP A 463 30.46 8.92 -10.69
N SER A 464 29.80 8.57 -11.79
CA SER A 464 30.32 8.45 -13.14
C SER A 464 29.11 8.57 -14.08
N PRO A 465 29.30 8.99 -15.34
CA PRO A 465 28.21 9.00 -16.31
C PRO A 465 27.54 7.63 -16.51
N TYR A 466 28.31 6.54 -16.37
CA TYR A 466 27.84 5.17 -16.55
C TYR A 466 28.77 4.18 -15.83
N GLY A 467 28.33 2.92 -15.72
CA GLY A 467 29.19 1.81 -15.32
C GLY A 467 30.25 1.52 -16.39
N PHE A 468 31.40 1.02 -15.97
CA PHE A 468 32.51 0.59 -16.82
C PHE A 468 33.30 -0.49 -16.09
N GLU A 469 34.13 -1.23 -16.82
CA GLU A 469 34.91 -2.36 -16.32
C GLU A 469 36.40 -2.02 -16.17
N GLU A 470 36.92 -1.14 -17.03
CA GLU A 470 38.29 -0.64 -16.95
C GLU A 470 38.35 0.87 -16.67
N SER A 471 37.62 1.70 -17.44
CA SER A 471 37.59 3.16 -17.27
C SER A 471 36.41 3.80 -18.01
N GLU A 472 36.09 5.06 -17.74
CA GLU A 472 35.04 5.78 -18.49
C GLU A 472 35.27 5.82 -20.02
N SER A 473 36.54 5.82 -20.45
CA SER A 473 36.92 5.79 -21.87
C SER A 473 37.00 4.38 -22.47
N ASN A 474 37.01 3.35 -21.63
CA ASN A 474 37.01 1.94 -22.03
C ASN A 474 35.99 1.18 -21.18
N ARG A 475 34.73 1.22 -21.64
CA ARG A 475 33.55 0.76 -20.90
C ARG A 475 33.55 -0.75 -20.71
N GLU A 476 33.74 -1.48 -21.81
CA GLU A 476 33.86 -2.93 -21.87
C GLU A 476 35.33 -3.33 -21.87
N SER A 477 35.63 -4.37 -21.10
CA SER A 477 36.97 -4.87 -20.92
C SER A 477 37.38 -5.78 -22.07
N SER A 478 38.62 -5.60 -22.53
CA SER A 478 39.20 -6.54 -23.49
C SER A 478 39.52 -7.92 -22.87
N GLU A 479 39.38 -8.07 -21.54
CA GLU A 479 39.69 -9.31 -20.82
C GLU A 479 38.64 -10.42 -21.04
N ASP A 480 37.35 -10.10 -21.11
CA ASP A 480 36.26 -11.05 -21.39
C ASP A 480 35.60 -10.83 -22.76
N ALA A 481 35.63 -9.61 -23.30
CA ALA A 481 35.23 -9.27 -24.67
C ALA A 481 33.81 -9.77 -25.03
N ASP A 482 32.88 -9.73 -24.07
CA ASP A 482 31.53 -10.30 -24.18
C ASP A 482 30.44 -9.31 -24.64
N GLN A 483 30.84 -8.05 -24.88
CA GLN A 483 30.01 -6.93 -25.33
C GLN A 483 28.96 -6.49 -24.28
N LEU A 484 29.17 -6.86 -23.02
CA LEU A 484 28.39 -6.46 -21.87
C LEU A 484 29.26 -5.59 -20.97
N VAL A 485 28.63 -4.70 -20.20
CA VAL A 485 29.31 -3.93 -19.17
C VAL A 485 28.76 -4.36 -17.82
N ASN A 486 29.59 -5.00 -17.02
CA ASN A 486 29.26 -5.59 -15.73
C ASN A 486 30.34 -5.25 -14.67
N PRO A 487 30.32 -4.03 -14.10
CA PRO A 487 31.38 -3.55 -13.21
C PRO A 487 31.67 -4.47 -12.01
N VAL A 488 30.67 -5.18 -11.49
CA VAL A 488 30.84 -6.09 -10.34
C VAL A 488 31.68 -7.34 -10.65
N ALA A 489 31.91 -7.66 -11.93
CA ALA A 489 32.80 -8.75 -12.34
C ALA A 489 34.29 -8.35 -12.25
N PHE A 490 34.60 -7.05 -12.17
CA PHE A 490 35.95 -6.52 -12.22
C PHE A 490 36.40 -6.02 -10.86
N THR A 491 37.54 -6.49 -10.35
CA THR A 491 37.93 -6.27 -8.94
C THR A 491 38.08 -4.78 -8.58
N ALA A 492 38.61 -3.97 -9.49
CA ALA A 492 38.77 -2.53 -9.27
C ALA A 492 37.41 -1.81 -9.14
N GLU A 493 36.48 -2.18 -10.00
CA GLU A 493 35.16 -1.55 -10.07
C GLU A 493 34.20 -2.09 -9.02
N ASN A 494 34.30 -3.37 -8.67
CA ASN A 494 33.59 -3.98 -7.55
C ASN A 494 33.93 -3.33 -6.19
N ALA A 495 35.09 -2.67 -6.06
CA ALA A 495 35.41 -1.91 -4.84
C ALA A 495 34.51 -0.68 -4.65
N HIS A 496 33.91 -0.18 -5.73
CA HIS A 496 32.98 0.95 -5.75
C HIS A 496 31.51 0.52 -5.74
N HIS A 497 31.23 -0.79 -5.76
CA HIS A 497 29.87 -1.32 -5.77
C HIS A 497 29.18 -1.07 -4.43
N VAL A 498 28.00 -0.47 -4.50
CA VAL A 498 27.08 -0.37 -3.36
C VAL A 498 25.72 -0.94 -3.72
N MET A 499 25.11 -1.60 -2.75
CA MET A 499 23.75 -2.11 -2.84
C MET A 499 22.82 -1.19 -2.03
N LYS A 500 21.70 -0.81 -2.63
CA LYS A 500 20.66 0.01 -2.02
C LYS A 500 19.33 -0.73 -2.04
N THR A 501 18.49 -0.39 -1.08
CA THR A 501 17.15 -0.94 -0.93
C THR A 501 16.10 0.06 -1.41
N THR A 502 14.89 -0.43 -1.67
CA THR A 502 13.73 0.45 -1.90
C THR A 502 13.49 1.40 -0.72
N ASN A 503 13.77 0.96 0.51
CA ASN A 503 13.66 1.81 1.69
C ASN A 503 14.72 2.92 1.71
N ASP A 504 15.96 2.63 1.27
CA ASP A 504 17.00 3.65 1.14
C ASP A 504 16.61 4.72 0.11
N LEU A 505 15.99 4.32 -1.01
CA LEU A 505 15.48 5.24 -2.01
C LEU A 505 14.30 6.06 -1.45
N SER A 506 13.33 5.41 -0.83
CA SER A 506 12.16 6.08 -0.24
C SER A 506 12.53 7.10 0.84
N GLY A 507 13.54 6.79 1.66
CA GLY A 507 14.04 7.72 2.66
C GLY A 507 14.88 8.87 2.11
N ALA A 508 15.26 8.82 0.82
CA ALA A 508 16.12 9.80 0.18
C ALA A 508 15.40 10.75 -0.80
N VAL A 509 14.18 10.39 -1.23
CA VAL A 509 13.38 11.21 -2.16
C VAL A 509 12.01 11.51 -1.54
N ASP A 510 11.48 12.72 -1.73
CA ASP A 510 10.15 13.10 -1.26
C ASP A 510 9.14 13.01 -2.40
N ASN A 511 9.17 13.96 -3.33
CA ASN A 511 8.31 13.99 -4.49
C ASN A 511 9.15 14.02 -5.77
N ILE A 512 9.16 12.90 -6.49
CA ILE A 512 9.89 12.78 -7.76
C ILE A 512 9.13 13.38 -8.95
N GLY A 513 7.97 14.02 -8.72
CA GLY A 513 7.19 14.72 -9.74
C GLY A 513 6.20 13.77 -10.42
N SER A 514 6.36 13.58 -11.73
CA SER A 514 5.54 12.65 -12.51
C SER A 514 6.34 11.88 -13.57
N PRO A 515 7.48 11.23 -13.23
CA PRO A 515 8.32 10.58 -14.21
C PRO A 515 7.70 9.30 -14.74
N ILE A 516 8.06 8.96 -15.97
CA ILE A 516 8.00 7.58 -16.47
C ILE A 516 9.30 6.89 -16.06
N VAL A 517 9.21 5.73 -15.41
CA VAL A 517 10.38 4.98 -14.93
C VAL A 517 10.49 3.65 -15.65
N PHE A 518 11.69 3.33 -16.14
CA PHE A 518 12.01 2.05 -16.77
C PHE A 518 13.13 1.36 -16.00
N VAL A 519 12.87 0.15 -15.49
CA VAL A 519 13.79 -0.57 -14.61
C VAL A 519 14.27 -1.86 -15.27
N THR A 520 15.48 -1.81 -15.81
CA THR A 520 16.24 -2.96 -16.30
C THR A 520 17.06 -3.60 -15.19
N ALA A 521 16.39 -4.41 -14.38
CA ALA A 521 17.02 -5.18 -13.32
C ALA A 521 16.18 -6.42 -12.95
N CYS A 522 16.84 -7.45 -12.43
CA CYS A 522 16.18 -8.68 -12.01
C CYS A 522 15.23 -8.44 -10.82
N LEU A 523 14.04 -9.03 -10.89
CA LEU A 523 13.07 -9.20 -9.80
C LEU A 523 12.44 -7.92 -9.21
N LEU A 524 12.88 -6.72 -9.58
CA LEU A 524 12.42 -5.48 -8.94
C LEU A 524 10.94 -5.17 -9.21
N GLY A 525 10.37 -5.64 -10.32
CA GLY A 525 8.91 -5.56 -10.56
C GLY A 525 8.09 -6.47 -9.64
N GLY A 526 8.72 -7.40 -8.93
CA GLY A 526 8.10 -8.28 -7.93
C GLY A 526 8.41 -7.85 -6.50
N SER A 527 8.90 -6.62 -6.33
CA SER A 527 9.28 -5.99 -5.07
C SER A 527 8.35 -4.81 -4.75
N GLN A 528 8.60 -4.14 -3.63
CA GLN A 528 7.91 -2.90 -3.26
C GLN A 528 8.31 -1.71 -4.15
N LEU A 529 9.43 -1.79 -4.88
CA LEU A 529 9.98 -0.66 -5.65
C LEU A 529 8.96 0.03 -6.57
N PRO A 530 8.15 -0.66 -7.39
CA PRO A 530 7.21 0.02 -8.27
C PRO A 530 6.13 0.79 -7.51
N ILE A 531 5.63 0.23 -6.41
CA ILE A 531 4.63 0.90 -5.57
C ILE A 531 5.24 2.14 -4.91
N THR A 532 6.43 1.99 -4.33
CA THR A 532 7.15 3.10 -3.70
C THR A 532 7.40 4.24 -4.69
N LEU A 533 7.86 3.96 -5.91
CA LEU A 533 8.05 4.99 -6.93
C LEU A 533 6.74 5.70 -7.31
N MET A 534 5.63 4.96 -7.45
CA MET A 534 4.30 5.54 -7.72
C MET A 534 3.81 6.41 -6.55
N GLU A 535 4.06 5.99 -5.30
CA GLU A 535 3.76 6.78 -4.09
C GLU A 535 4.54 8.11 -4.11
N HIS A 536 5.83 8.08 -4.44
CA HIS A 536 6.69 9.26 -4.53
C HIS A 536 6.41 10.16 -5.75
N GLY A 537 5.65 9.75 -6.76
CA GLY A 537 5.36 10.62 -7.91
C GLY A 537 5.20 9.96 -9.26
N ALA A 538 5.86 8.83 -9.50
CA ALA A 538 5.86 8.21 -10.83
C ALA A 538 4.44 8.00 -11.36
N VAL A 539 4.26 8.25 -12.66
CA VAL A 539 2.99 8.00 -13.37
C VAL A 539 2.97 6.65 -14.08
N GLY A 540 4.15 6.07 -14.29
CA GLY A 540 4.34 4.75 -14.84
C GLY A 540 5.70 4.20 -14.45
N VAL A 541 5.74 2.93 -14.02
CA VAL A 541 6.95 2.18 -13.72
C VAL A 541 6.90 0.87 -14.49
N MET A 542 7.86 0.66 -15.38
CA MET A 542 8.02 -0.59 -16.11
C MET A 542 9.13 -1.40 -15.48
N ALA A 543 8.81 -2.57 -14.94
CA ALA A 543 9.79 -3.40 -14.24
C ALA A 543 9.47 -4.89 -14.38
N SER A 544 10.51 -5.73 -14.40
CA SER A 544 10.37 -7.18 -14.46
C SER A 544 10.23 -7.79 -13.06
N PRO A 545 9.20 -8.61 -12.78
CA PRO A 545 9.13 -9.44 -11.56
C PRO A 545 10.05 -10.66 -11.61
N ARG A 546 10.89 -10.76 -12.64
CA ARG A 546 11.70 -11.93 -12.99
C ARG A 546 13.16 -11.55 -13.27
N THR A 547 14.01 -12.57 -13.35
CA THR A 547 15.35 -12.40 -13.90
C THR A 547 15.23 -11.81 -15.30
N VAL A 548 16.16 -10.96 -15.67
CA VAL A 548 16.27 -10.42 -17.02
C VAL A 548 17.70 -10.64 -17.51
N TYR A 549 17.86 -10.97 -18.79
CA TYR A 549 19.19 -11.14 -19.38
C TYR A 549 19.59 -9.87 -20.14
N PHE A 550 20.88 -9.54 -20.08
CA PHE A 550 21.44 -8.30 -20.61
C PHE A 550 20.94 -7.96 -22.03
N ARG A 551 21.01 -8.92 -22.96
CA ARG A 551 20.70 -8.66 -24.38
C ARG A 551 19.22 -8.40 -24.62
N ALA A 552 18.33 -9.28 -24.16
CA ALA A 552 16.90 -9.09 -24.39
C ALA A 552 16.35 -7.89 -23.62
N ALA A 553 16.80 -7.69 -22.38
CA ALA A 553 16.38 -6.57 -21.55
C ALA A 553 16.92 -5.23 -22.05
N GLY A 554 18.17 -5.23 -22.54
CA GLY A 554 18.77 -4.09 -23.22
C GLY A 554 17.96 -3.69 -24.45
N LEU A 555 17.67 -4.63 -25.35
CA LEU A 555 16.87 -4.35 -26.55
C LEU A 555 15.43 -3.90 -26.21
N LEU A 556 14.80 -4.52 -25.22
CA LEU A 556 13.49 -4.09 -24.73
C LEU A 556 13.52 -2.63 -24.31
N SER A 557 14.51 -2.25 -23.50
CA SER A 557 14.65 -0.87 -23.00
C SER A 557 14.79 0.12 -24.15
N THR A 558 15.62 -0.16 -25.15
CA THR A 558 15.83 0.75 -26.28
C THR A 558 14.58 0.87 -27.15
N LEU A 559 13.86 -0.23 -27.40
CA LEU A 559 12.61 -0.21 -28.18
C LEU A 559 11.48 0.55 -27.47
N VAL A 560 11.37 0.43 -26.15
CA VAL A 560 10.40 1.20 -25.37
C VAL A 560 10.76 2.68 -25.43
N MET A 561 12.02 3.04 -25.22
CA MET A 561 12.47 4.44 -25.27
C MET A 561 12.21 5.07 -26.63
N GLU A 562 12.58 4.39 -27.72
CA GLU A 562 12.28 4.81 -29.09
C GLU A 562 10.76 5.01 -29.30
N SER A 563 9.93 4.08 -28.81
CA SER A 563 8.47 4.17 -28.94
C SER A 563 7.88 5.36 -28.18
N LEU A 564 8.33 5.58 -26.94
CA LEU A 564 7.90 6.71 -26.10
C LEU A 564 8.29 8.04 -26.75
N THR A 565 9.52 8.16 -27.26
CA THR A 565 9.99 9.40 -27.93
C THR A 565 9.25 9.68 -29.24
N ASN A 566 8.67 8.64 -29.86
CA ASN A 566 7.80 8.77 -31.03
C ASN A 566 6.33 9.09 -30.68
N GLY A 567 6.03 9.38 -29.40
CA GLY A 567 4.68 9.71 -28.94
C GLY A 567 3.76 8.51 -28.76
N THR A 568 4.31 7.31 -28.58
CA THR A 568 3.52 6.13 -28.22
C THR A 568 3.30 6.09 -26.72
N VAL A 569 2.08 5.75 -26.29
CA VAL A 569 1.76 5.59 -24.86
C VAL A 569 2.47 4.40 -24.22
N THR A 570 2.69 4.47 -22.90
CA THR A 570 3.43 3.50 -22.08
C THR A 570 2.99 2.05 -22.29
N GLY A 571 1.69 1.77 -22.25
CA GLY A 571 1.15 0.41 -22.38
C GLY A 571 1.44 -0.19 -23.76
N LYS A 572 1.18 0.58 -24.83
CA LYS A 572 1.43 0.14 -26.21
C LYS A 572 2.92 0.01 -26.51
N ALA A 573 3.75 0.93 -26.02
CA ALA A 573 5.20 0.88 -26.16
C ALA A 573 5.76 -0.42 -25.54
N LEU A 574 5.32 -0.75 -24.32
CA LEU A 574 5.72 -1.99 -23.64
C LEU A 574 5.24 -3.24 -24.39
N THR A 575 3.97 -3.25 -24.83
CA THR A 575 3.39 -4.35 -25.62
C THR A 575 4.18 -4.61 -26.89
N SER A 576 4.43 -3.58 -27.71
CA SER A 576 5.15 -3.75 -28.98
C SER A 576 6.61 -4.16 -28.78
N ALA A 577 7.26 -3.67 -27.73
CA ALA A 577 8.62 -4.10 -27.39
C ALA A 577 8.65 -5.57 -26.95
N LEU A 578 7.73 -6.01 -26.08
CA LEU A 578 7.66 -7.40 -25.61
C LEU A 578 7.33 -8.39 -26.72
N ASP A 579 6.41 -8.05 -27.62
CA ASP A 579 6.11 -8.84 -28.83
C ASP A 579 7.36 -9.03 -29.71
N THR A 580 8.25 -8.04 -29.73
CA THR A 580 9.51 -8.08 -30.50
C THR A 580 10.58 -8.95 -29.83
N VAL A 581 10.70 -8.92 -28.50
CA VAL A 581 11.89 -9.47 -27.81
C VAL A 581 11.66 -10.74 -27.00
N SER A 582 10.41 -11.04 -26.64
CA SER A 582 10.09 -12.10 -25.68
C SER A 582 9.16 -13.13 -26.30
N MET A 583 9.61 -14.39 -26.35
CA MET A 583 8.89 -15.47 -27.05
C MET A 583 7.52 -15.77 -26.43
N ASP A 584 7.39 -15.56 -25.12
CA ASP A 584 6.15 -15.77 -24.36
C ASP A 584 4.99 -14.89 -24.85
N TYR A 585 5.30 -13.83 -25.59
CA TYR A 585 4.37 -12.79 -26.00
C TYR A 585 4.19 -12.63 -27.51
N SER A 586 4.95 -13.35 -28.33
CA SER A 586 4.85 -13.31 -29.79
C SER A 586 3.82 -14.28 -30.37
N ASP A 587 3.00 -13.81 -31.32
CA ASP A 587 2.12 -14.67 -32.14
C ASP A 587 2.25 -14.32 -33.65
N PRO A 588 2.75 -15.23 -34.51
CA PRO A 588 3.21 -16.59 -34.20
C PRO A 588 4.50 -16.61 -33.39
N LEU A 589 4.78 -17.75 -32.75
CA LEU A 589 5.99 -17.94 -31.95
C LEU A 589 7.26 -17.62 -32.76
N GLY A 590 8.15 -16.82 -32.15
CA GLY A 590 9.40 -16.38 -32.76
C GLY A 590 10.32 -17.51 -33.21
N TYR A 591 11.28 -17.15 -34.06
CA TYR A 591 12.29 -18.06 -34.61
C TYR A 591 13.36 -18.40 -33.57
N GLU A 592 13.38 -19.65 -33.09
CA GLU A 592 14.28 -20.18 -32.03
C GLU A 592 14.12 -19.47 -30.65
N PRO A 593 14.07 -20.21 -29.53
CA PRO A 593 13.89 -19.59 -28.22
C PRO A 593 15.17 -18.83 -27.81
N VAL A 594 15.16 -17.49 -27.88
CA VAL A 594 16.30 -16.65 -27.45
C VAL A 594 16.19 -16.22 -25.98
N ASP A 595 15.00 -15.84 -25.50
CA ASP A 595 14.78 -15.47 -24.09
C ASP A 595 13.31 -15.58 -23.65
N TYR A 596 13.04 -16.34 -22.59
CA TYR A 596 11.72 -16.51 -21.94
C TYR A 596 11.60 -15.75 -20.61
N ALA A 597 12.67 -15.10 -20.13
CA ALA A 597 12.71 -14.43 -18.84
C ALA A 597 12.25 -12.96 -18.91
N ASN A 598 12.25 -12.37 -20.12
CA ASN A 598 11.93 -10.96 -20.32
C ASN A 598 10.41 -10.69 -20.23
N GLN A 599 9.92 -10.31 -19.04
CA GLN A 599 8.49 -10.28 -18.69
C GLN A 599 8.11 -9.03 -17.87
N TYR A 600 8.36 -7.86 -18.44
CA TYR A 600 8.08 -6.58 -17.78
C TYR A 600 6.58 -6.32 -17.62
N LEU A 601 6.22 -5.61 -16.56
CA LEU A 601 4.88 -5.14 -16.27
C LEU A 601 4.88 -3.62 -16.16
N LEU A 602 3.75 -3.01 -16.53
CA LEU A 602 3.49 -1.59 -16.30
C LEU A 602 2.68 -1.40 -15.02
N PHE A 603 3.30 -0.75 -14.03
CA PHE A 603 2.63 -0.19 -12.86
C PHE A 603 2.35 1.27 -13.14
N GLY A 604 1.10 1.62 -13.41
CA GLY A 604 0.66 2.95 -13.80
C GLY A 604 -0.44 2.86 -14.86
N ASP A 605 -0.81 4.01 -15.38
CA ASP A 605 -1.81 4.12 -16.45
C ASP A 605 -1.16 3.74 -17.81
N PRO A 606 -1.79 2.89 -18.63
CA PRO A 606 -1.27 2.47 -19.93
C PRO A 606 -1.32 3.55 -21.02
N GLU A 607 -2.04 4.66 -20.81
CA GLU A 607 -2.21 5.74 -21.79
C GLU A 607 -1.33 6.98 -21.51
N ILE A 608 -0.26 6.81 -20.72
CA ILE A 608 0.68 7.89 -20.42
C ILE A 608 1.61 8.16 -21.61
N ASN A 609 1.77 9.44 -21.97
CA ASN A 609 2.70 9.89 -23.00
C ASN A 609 3.93 10.58 -22.37
N LEU A 610 5.10 10.38 -22.97
CA LEU A 610 6.24 11.25 -22.71
C LEU A 610 6.02 12.59 -23.43
N HIS A 611 6.07 13.69 -22.69
CA HIS A 611 5.86 15.03 -23.24
C HIS A 611 7.17 15.68 -23.68
N GLU A 612 7.19 16.26 -24.88
CA GLU A 612 8.37 16.96 -25.43
C GLU A 612 8.55 18.33 -24.74
N PRO A 613 9.76 18.68 -24.26
CA PRO A 613 10.03 19.95 -23.59
C PRO A 613 9.65 21.19 -24.41
N ASP A 614 10.01 21.20 -25.70
CA ASP A 614 9.80 22.37 -26.57
C ASP A 614 8.32 22.67 -26.82
N SER A 615 7.48 21.64 -26.98
CA SER A 615 6.04 21.79 -27.21
C SER A 615 5.22 21.83 -25.92
N THR A 616 5.80 21.38 -24.81
CA THR A 616 5.17 21.35 -23.47
C THR A 616 6.07 22.05 -22.44
N PRO A 617 6.41 23.33 -22.64
CA PRO A 617 7.43 23.99 -21.83
C PRO A 617 7.01 24.13 -20.38
N ARG A 618 8.02 24.06 -19.50
CA ARG A 618 7.89 24.30 -18.07
C ARG A 618 7.20 25.63 -17.78
N ILE A 619 6.28 25.62 -16.82
CA ILE A 619 5.63 26.80 -16.25
C ILE A 619 5.92 26.84 -14.76
N VAL A 620 6.36 28.00 -14.27
CA VAL A 620 6.47 28.27 -12.84
C VAL A 620 5.07 28.22 -12.22
N SER A 621 4.90 27.34 -11.23
CA SER A 621 3.66 27.26 -10.47
C SER A 621 3.38 28.59 -9.76
N SER A 622 2.12 29.02 -9.80
CA SER A 622 1.63 30.19 -9.08
C SER A 622 1.04 29.78 -7.73
N ASN A 623 1.02 30.71 -6.78
CA ASN A 623 0.32 30.49 -5.53
C ASN A 623 -1.18 30.80 -5.77
N PRO A 624 -2.07 29.79 -5.79
CA PRO A 624 -3.47 29.99 -6.12
C PRO A 624 -4.21 30.86 -5.09
N ASN A 625 -3.62 31.07 -3.91
CA ASN A 625 -4.18 31.89 -2.82
C ASN A 625 -3.85 33.37 -2.92
N SER A 626 -2.74 33.74 -3.59
CA SER A 626 -2.30 35.13 -3.69
C SER A 626 -2.34 35.67 -5.12
N ASP A 627 -2.21 34.80 -6.11
CA ASP A 627 -1.95 35.23 -7.48
C ASP A 627 -3.26 35.51 -8.21
N THR A 628 -3.39 36.73 -8.72
CA THR A 628 -4.59 37.19 -9.44
C THR A 628 -4.38 37.12 -10.94
N TYR A 629 -5.32 36.48 -11.64
CA TYR A 629 -5.41 36.39 -13.10
C TYR A 629 -6.57 37.26 -13.59
N GLY A 630 -6.26 38.51 -13.97
CA GLY A 630 -7.29 39.51 -14.28
C GLY A 630 -8.07 39.89 -13.02
N ASN A 631 -9.35 39.52 -12.96
CA ASN A 631 -10.20 39.73 -11.77
C ASN A 631 -10.43 38.43 -10.96
N HIS A 632 -9.80 37.32 -11.36
CA HIS A 632 -9.99 36.02 -10.74
C HIS A 632 -8.75 35.63 -9.94
N THR A 633 -8.91 35.27 -8.68
CA THR A 633 -7.86 34.57 -7.92
C THR A 633 -8.36 33.13 -7.75
N PRO A 634 -7.64 32.10 -8.23
CA PRO A 634 -8.16 30.74 -8.34
C PRO A 634 -8.75 30.16 -7.06
N ALA A 635 -8.18 30.49 -5.89
CA ALA A 635 -8.71 30.06 -4.60
C ALA A 635 -9.72 31.03 -3.94
N ARG A 636 -10.11 32.13 -4.60
CA ARG A 636 -11.05 33.15 -4.03
C ARG A 636 -12.54 32.86 -4.23
N GLY A 637 -12.93 31.68 -4.72
CA GLY A 637 -14.35 31.36 -4.90
C GLY A 637 -15.13 31.30 -3.59
N VAL A 638 -14.48 30.84 -2.52
CA VAL A 638 -15.05 30.64 -1.18
C VAL A 638 -14.00 31.09 -0.18
N ALA A 639 -14.35 32.01 0.73
CA ALA A 639 -13.38 32.49 1.72
C ALA A 639 -12.86 31.33 2.59
N SER A 640 -11.56 31.31 2.88
CA SER A 640 -10.98 30.23 3.70
C SER A 640 -11.52 30.21 5.14
N ILE A 641 -12.08 31.33 5.61
CA ILE A 641 -12.62 31.48 6.96
C ILE A 641 -14.14 31.61 6.88
N ALA A 642 -14.84 30.86 7.72
CA ALA A 642 -16.26 31.08 8.00
C ALA A 642 -16.42 31.56 9.44
N ALA A 643 -17.12 32.68 9.62
CA ALA A 643 -17.45 33.24 10.93
C ALA A 643 -18.94 33.05 11.20
N LEU A 644 -19.29 32.41 12.30
CA LEU A 644 -20.67 32.20 12.73
C LEU A 644 -20.97 33.09 13.94
N GLY A 645 -22.04 33.86 13.84
CA GLY A 645 -22.45 34.74 14.91
C GLY A 645 -23.77 35.48 14.69
N SER A 646 -24.10 36.27 15.71
CA SER A 646 -25.24 37.15 15.87
C SER A 646 -24.83 38.63 15.97
N THR A 647 -23.53 38.91 16.15
CA THR A 647 -22.97 40.26 16.32
C THR A 647 -21.83 40.55 15.35
N ASP A 648 -21.21 41.73 15.46
CA ASP A 648 -20.00 42.11 14.72
C ASP A 648 -18.69 41.72 15.43
N TYR A 649 -18.76 40.89 16.48
CA TYR A 649 -17.62 40.55 17.33
C TYR A 649 -16.43 39.95 16.56
N ILE A 650 -16.69 38.92 15.75
CA ILE A 650 -15.67 38.28 14.90
C ILE A 650 -15.35 39.15 13.69
N SER A 651 -16.37 39.58 12.95
CA SER A 651 -16.23 40.31 11.69
C SER A 651 -15.40 41.59 11.83
N SER A 652 -15.67 42.41 12.85
CA SER A 652 -14.89 43.64 13.10
C SER A 652 -13.40 43.39 13.30
N SER A 653 -13.03 42.25 13.90
CA SER A 653 -11.64 41.88 14.16
C SER A 653 -10.96 41.34 12.91
N LEU A 654 -11.67 40.53 12.12
CA LEU A 654 -11.18 40.02 10.83
C LEU A 654 -11.01 41.16 9.80
N ASP A 655 -11.94 42.12 9.76
CA ASP A 655 -11.84 43.31 8.92
C ASP A 655 -10.61 44.15 9.30
N ASN A 656 -10.34 44.33 10.60
CA ASN A 656 -9.17 45.06 11.09
C ASN A 656 -7.84 44.36 10.73
N ALA A 657 -7.85 43.03 10.60
CA ALA A 657 -6.69 42.23 10.22
C ALA A 657 -6.56 42.01 8.70
N ASP A 658 -7.46 42.59 7.88
CA ASP A 658 -7.53 42.38 6.43
C ASP A 658 -7.65 40.89 6.04
N ILE A 659 -8.41 40.13 6.83
CA ILE A 659 -8.68 38.70 6.60
C ILE A 659 -10.02 38.55 5.88
N GLU A 660 -10.03 37.83 4.76
CA GLU A 660 -11.23 37.52 3.99
C GLU A 660 -12.04 36.38 4.65
N TYR A 661 -13.35 36.58 4.86
CA TYR A 661 -14.26 35.62 5.50
C TYR A 661 -15.68 35.71 4.93
N ASP A 662 -16.45 34.64 5.11
CA ASP A 662 -17.91 34.67 4.98
C ASP A 662 -18.54 34.68 6.37
N PHE A 663 -19.54 35.55 6.58
CA PHE A 663 -20.28 35.65 7.84
C PHE A 663 -21.65 34.98 7.76
N TYR A 664 -21.92 34.14 8.76
CA TYR A 664 -23.14 33.38 8.88
C TYR A 664 -23.85 33.68 10.19
N SER A 665 -25.15 33.90 10.07
CA SER A 665 -26.11 34.09 11.14
C SER A 665 -27.21 33.04 11.02
N ASP A 666 -28.16 33.03 11.95
CA ASP A 666 -29.34 32.14 11.87
C ASP A 666 -30.15 32.34 10.57
N SER A 667 -30.04 33.50 9.92
CA SER A 667 -30.79 33.80 8.70
C SER A 667 -30.20 33.20 7.40
N ASN A 668 -28.94 32.76 7.40
CA ASN A 668 -28.23 32.28 6.20
C ASN A 668 -27.33 31.04 6.46
N ASN A 669 -27.58 30.31 7.56
CA ASN A 669 -26.81 29.13 7.96
C ASN A 669 -26.89 27.95 6.98
N SER A 670 -27.92 27.85 6.13
CA SER A 670 -28.03 26.79 5.13
C SER A 670 -26.86 26.77 4.16
N ASP A 671 -26.41 27.95 3.72
CA ASP A 671 -25.35 28.09 2.71
C ASP A 671 -23.98 27.72 3.28
N PHE A 672 -23.80 27.85 4.60
CA PHE A 672 -22.58 27.43 5.28
C PHE A 672 -22.34 25.93 5.14
N MET A 673 -23.35 25.08 5.35
CA MET A 673 -23.16 23.62 5.29
C MET A 673 -22.70 23.17 3.91
N TRP A 674 -23.24 23.74 2.84
CA TRP A 674 -22.82 23.43 1.46
C TRP A 674 -21.34 23.77 1.19
N LEU A 675 -20.78 24.71 1.95
CA LEU A 675 -19.43 25.22 1.76
C LEU A 675 -18.46 24.79 2.87
N LEU A 676 -18.91 24.01 3.86
CA LEU A 676 -18.14 23.64 5.05
C LEU A 676 -16.80 23.00 4.69
N ASN A 677 -16.82 21.99 3.81
CA ASN A 677 -15.61 21.25 3.41
C ASN A 677 -14.64 22.07 2.54
N LEU A 678 -15.04 23.26 2.09
CA LEU A 678 -14.16 24.22 1.40
C LEU A 678 -13.51 25.22 2.37
N ARG A 679 -13.92 25.25 3.65
CA ARG A 679 -13.37 26.15 4.67
C ARG A 679 -12.09 25.57 5.25
N ARG A 680 -11.13 26.44 5.59
CA ARG A 680 -9.94 26.09 6.35
C ARG A 680 -10.12 26.29 7.86
N ALA A 681 -10.88 27.32 8.23
CA ALA A 681 -11.27 27.53 9.62
C ALA A 681 -12.72 27.99 9.75
N VAL A 682 -13.37 27.52 10.82
CA VAL A 682 -14.71 27.92 11.26
C VAL A 682 -14.58 28.52 12.65
N LEU A 683 -14.98 29.78 12.80
CA LEU A 683 -14.96 30.52 14.04
C LEU A 683 -16.39 30.74 14.52
N ILE A 684 -16.71 30.38 15.76
CA ILE A 684 -18.01 30.62 16.37
C ILE A 684 -17.85 31.66 17.48
N GLU A 685 -18.61 32.76 17.40
CA GLU A 685 -18.49 33.88 18.35
C GLU A 685 -19.01 33.52 19.75
N PRO A 686 -18.54 34.22 20.81
CA PRO A 686 -19.10 34.12 22.16
C PRO A 686 -20.62 34.32 22.21
N ALA A 687 -21.30 33.64 23.14
CA ALA A 687 -22.74 33.73 23.37
C ALA A 687 -23.64 33.40 22.15
N SER A 688 -23.08 32.84 21.07
CA SER A 688 -23.86 32.47 19.88
C SER A 688 -24.27 31.00 19.80
N LEU A 689 -23.64 30.15 20.62
CA LEU A 689 -23.76 28.70 20.57
C LEU A 689 -25.22 28.22 20.68
N SER A 690 -26.00 28.85 21.57
CA SER A 690 -27.42 28.52 21.77
C SER A 690 -28.29 28.84 20.56
N PHE A 691 -27.92 29.84 19.74
CA PHE A 691 -28.69 30.18 18.53
C PHE A 691 -28.53 29.11 17.45
N PHE A 692 -27.35 28.50 17.36
CA PHE A 692 -27.05 27.51 16.33
C PHE A 692 -27.29 26.06 16.77
N SER A 693 -27.43 25.79 18.08
CA SER A 693 -27.43 24.42 18.62
C SER A 693 -28.44 23.47 17.98
N ASP A 694 -29.69 23.91 17.77
CA ASP A 694 -30.73 23.06 17.16
C ASP A 694 -30.44 22.73 15.69
N TRP A 695 -29.81 23.66 14.98
CA TRP A 695 -29.39 23.47 13.60
C TRP A 695 -28.11 22.62 13.52
N MET A 696 -27.07 22.92 14.31
CA MET A 696 -25.81 22.15 14.34
C MET A 696 -26.01 20.70 14.78
N THR A 697 -26.96 20.42 15.66
CA THR A 697 -27.29 19.04 16.08
C THR A 697 -27.63 18.15 14.88
N GLN A 698 -28.24 18.71 13.83
CA GLN A 698 -28.60 17.97 12.61
C GLN A 698 -27.38 17.61 11.74
N TYR A 699 -26.24 18.28 11.94
CA TYR A 699 -25.03 18.18 11.13
C TYR A 699 -23.79 17.79 11.96
N THR A 700 -24.01 17.11 13.10
CA THR A 700 -22.94 16.71 14.03
C THR A 700 -21.84 15.91 13.33
N GLU A 701 -22.23 14.97 12.46
CA GLU A 701 -21.29 14.15 11.69
C GLU A 701 -20.53 14.97 10.64
N ASP A 702 -21.17 15.93 9.96
CA ASP A 702 -20.49 16.79 8.99
C ASP A 702 -19.41 17.67 9.64
N PHE A 703 -19.67 18.20 10.84
CA PHE A 703 -18.63 18.91 11.61
C PHE A 703 -17.51 17.98 12.08
N HIS A 704 -17.84 16.72 12.37
CA HIS A 704 -16.85 15.72 12.74
C HIS A 704 -15.93 15.40 11.57
N GLU A 705 -16.50 15.09 10.41
CA GLU A 705 -15.81 14.81 9.14
C GLU A 705 -14.99 16.03 8.70
N TYR A 706 -15.56 17.24 8.74
CA TYR A 706 -14.85 18.49 8.46
C TYR A 706 -13.54 18.62 9.25
N VAL A 707 -13.58 18.37 10.56
CA VAL A 707 -12.37 18.42 11.38
C VAL A 707 -11.48 17.20 11.10
N GLN A 708 -12.02 16.00 10.95
CA GLN A 708 -11.19 14.83 10.60
C GLN A 708 -10.41 15.01 9.29
N ASP A 709 -10.99 15.71 8.32
CA ASP A 709 -10.42 15.96 6.99
C ASP A 709 -9.45 17.16 6.92
N GLY A 710 -9.19 17.82 8.05
CA GLY A 710 -8.18 18.88 8.13
C GLY A 710 -8.70 20.27 8.49
N GLY A 711 -10.02 20.43 8.65
CA GLY A 711 -10.66 21.67 9.08
C GLY A 711 -10.25 22.12 10.48
N SER A 712 -10.31 23.43 10.74
CA SER A 712 -10.06 24.00 12.06
C SER A 712 -11.34 24.60 12.64
N LEU A 713 -11.86 24.02 13.73
CA LEU A 713 -13.08 24.51 14.40
C LEU A 713 -12.72 25.20 15.72
N ILE A 714 -13.04 26.49 15.85
CA ILE A 714 -12.76 27.28 17.05
C ILE A 714 -14.05 27.84 17.60
N ILE A 715 -14.34 27.53 18.86
CA ILE A 715 -15.58 27.89 19.54
C ILE A 715 -15.25 28.76 20.74
N MET A 716 -15.67 30.03 20.67
CA MET A 716 -15.34 31.05 21.64
C MET A 716 -16.47 31.27 22.66
N GLY A 717 -16.12 31.73 23.85
CA GLY A 717 -17.07 32.10 24.90
C GLY A 717 -18.11 31.02 25.22
N ILE A 718 -17.69 29.75 25.33
CA ILE A 718 -18.56 28.66 25.76
C ILE A 718 -19.08 28.95 27.16
N ASP A 719 -20.39 29.05 27.29
CA ASP A 719 -21.14 29.36 28.52
C ASP A 719 -22.07 28.21 28.97
N SER A 720 -22.10 27.12 28.20
CA SER A 720 -23.00 25.99 28.38
C SER A 720 -22.43 24.74 27.68
N ASN A 721 -22.99 23.57 27.98
CA ASN A 721 -22.58 22.34 27.30
C ASN A 721 -23.13 22.30 25.86
N ALA A 722 -22.31 21.87 24.90
CA ALA A 722 -22.73 21.69 23.51
C ALA A 722 -22.93 20.20 23.20
N THR A 723 -24.18 19.76 23.07
CA THR A 723 -24.48 18.33 22.84
C THR A 723 -24.24 17.89 21.39
N TRP A 724 -24.13 18.83 20.46
CA TRP A 724 -23.85 18.56 19.04
C TRP A 724 -22.36 18.38 18.74
N LEU A 725 -21.47 18.70 19.68
CA LEU A 725 -20.05 18.46 19.48
C LEU A 725 -19.73 16.98 19.74
N PRO A 726 -19.04 16.29 18.80
CA PRO A 726 -18.66 14.89 18.99
C PRO A 726 -17.60 14.72 20.09
N TRP A 727 -16.90 15.80 20.46
CA TRP A 727 -15.89 15.78 21.51
C TRP A 727 -16.50 16.10 22.88
N THR A 728 -16.24 15.23 23.85
CA THR A 728 -16.83 15.33 25.20
C THR A 728 -16.15 16.39 26.06
N PHE A 729 -16.96 17.25 26.68
CA PHE A 729 -16.53 18.18 27.74
C PHE A 729 -17.71 18.53 28.66
N SER A 730 -17.40 19.09 29.83
CA SER A 730 -18.40 19.63 30.77
C SER A 730 -17.98 21.03 31.21
N PHE A 731 -18.91 21.98 31.19
CA PHE A 731 -18.70 23.36 31.59
C PHE A 731 -19.23 23.66 33.02
N SER A 732 -18.59 24.59 33.72
CA SER A 732 -19.08 25.18 34.97
C SER A 732 -18.80 26.68 35.03
N ASP A 733 -19.82 27.45 35.39
CA ASP A 733 -19.79 28.92 35.59
C ASP A 733 -19.27 29.34 36.98
N ALA A 734 -18.98 28.38 37.87
CA ALA A 734 -18.66 28.64 39.27
C ALA A 734 -17.33 29.40 39.49
N PHE A 735 -16.51 29.56 38.45
CA PHE A 735 -15.15 30.10 38.53
C PHE A 735 -14.85 31.19 37.49
N ALA A 736 -15.87 31.97 37.07
CA ALA A 736 -15.64 33.13 36.21
C ALA A 736 -14.62 34.10 36.86
N SER A 737 -13.49 34.32 36.19
CA SER A 737 -12.38 35.16 36.66
C SER A 737 -11.80 36.00 35.52
N SER A 738 -10.96 36.97 35.85
CA SER A 738 -10.17 37.77 34.88
C SER A 738 -8.68 37.47 34.96
N GLN A 739 -8.29 36.43 35.71
CA GLN A 739 -6.91 36.01 35.88
C GLN A 739 -6.81 34.50 35.68
N PHE A 740 -5.91 34.10 34.78
CA PHE A 740 -5.57 32.72 34.48
C PHE A 740 -4.08 32.64 34.15
N SER A 741 -3.54 31.42 34.15
CA SER A 741 -2.17 31.17 33.71
C SER A 741 -2.17 30.42 32.38
N ILE A 742 -1.30 30.84 31.46
CA ILE A 742 -1.04 30.09 30.24
C ILE A 742 -0.21 28.85 30.59
N THR A 743 -0.68 27.66 30.21
CA THR A 743 -0.01 26.38 30.49
C THR A 743 0.87 25.90 29.35
N GLU A 744 0.62 26.38 28.12
CA GLU A 744 1.40 26.07 26.92
C GLU A 744 1.81 27.37 26.20
N GLU A 745 2.81 28.08 26.74
CA GLU A 745 3.25 29.41 26.27
C GLU A 745 3.78 29.44 24.84
N GLN A 746 4.08 28.29 24.24
CA GLN A 746 4.63 28.18 22.88
C GLN A 746 3.64 27.63 21.86
N HIS A 747 2.39 27.38 22.26
CA HIS A 747 1.38 26.87 21.36
C HIS A 747 0.96 27.96 20.35
N PRO A 748 0.83 27.67 19.04
CA PRO A 748 0.58 28.69 18.03
C PRO A 748 -0.68 29.56 18.27
N LEU A 749 -1.79 28.98 18.78
CA LEU A 749 -2.96 29.78 19.20
C LEU A 749 -2.66 30.88 20.23
N ILE A 750 -1.61 30.71 21.03
CA ILE A 750 -1.18 31.67 22.06
C ILE A 750 -0.18 32.69 21.51
N THR A 751 0.59 32.34 20.49
CA THR A 751 1.77 33.10 20.07
C THR A 751 1.75 33.64 18.65
N THR A 752 0.89 33.14 17.77
CA THR A 752 0.98 33.39 16.33
C THR A 752 -0.37 33.83 15.73
N PRO A 753 -0.43 35.00 15.06
CA PRO A 753 0.65 35.97 14.90
C PRO A 753 0.93 36.84 16.15
N ASN A 754 0.04 36.82 17.13
CA ASN A 754 0.10 37.69 18.31
C ASN A 754 0.34 36.90 19.60
N SER A 755 0.97 37.52 20.59
CA SER A 755 1.02 36.99 21.97
C SER A 755 -0.26 37.35 22.72
N ILE A 756 -0.92 36.34 23.30
CA ILE A 756 -2.14 36.52 24.11
C ILE A 756 -1.77 36.86 25.56
N ASP A 757 -2.47 37.82 26.16
CA ASP A 757 -2.24 38.25 27.54
C ASP A 757 -3.10 37.48 28.56
N GLU A 758 -2.63 37.39 29.81
CA GLU A 758 -3.29 36.67 30.91
C GLU A 758 -4.45 37.44 31.56
N ASN A 759 -4.83 38.60 31.00
CA ASN A 759 -5.85 39.51 31.55
C ASN A 759 -7.14 39.50 30.70
N ILE A 760 -7.59 38.32 30.26
CA ILE A 760 -8.84 38.13 29.52
C ILE A 760 -9.92 37.58 30.46
N THR A 761 -11.14 38.10 30.34
CA THR A 761 -12.30 37.59 31.08
C THR A 761 -12.65 36.18 30.60
N CYS A 762 -12.90 35.26 31.52
CA CYS A 762 -13.48 33.95 31.21
C CYS A 762 -14.88 33.80 31.83
N LEU A 763 -15.75 33.06 31.13
CA LEU A 763 -17.14 32.82 31.54
C LEU A 763 -17.28 31.64 32.52
N GLY A 764 -16.23 30.84 32.67
CA GLY A 764 -16.21 29.65 33.51
C GLY A 764 -15.02 28.74 33.19
N THR A 765 -15.08 27.48 33.62
CA THR A 765 -14.01 26.49 33.45
C THR A 765 -14.54 25.15 32.94
N PHE A 766 -13.72 24.41 32.20
CA PHE A 766 -13.98 23.02 31.81
C PHE A 766 -13.68 22.08 32.97
N THR A 767 -14.70 21.36 33.45
CA THR A 767 -14.60 20.41 34.58
C THR A 767 -14.26 18.98 34.14
N SER A 768 -14.56 18.65 32.89
CA SER A 768 -14.12 17.43 32.20
C SER A 768 -13.91 17.71 30.72
N TYR A 769 -13.02 16.96 30.07
CA TYR A 769 -12.77 17.03 28.64
C TYR A 769 -12.14 15.73 28.15
N GLY A 770 -12.29 15.45 26.85
CA GLY A 770 -11.66 14.29 26.20
C GLY A 770 -10.14 14.32 26.30
N SER A 771 -9.51 13.15 26.41
CA SER A 771 -8.05 12.99 26.61
C SER A 771 -7.18 13.57 25.49
N ASN A 772 -7.76 13.82 24.32
CA ASN A 772 -7.06 14.35 23.15
C ASN A 772 -6.96 15.88 23.16
N PHE A 773 -7.55 16.55 24.15
CA PHE A 773 -7.37 17.99 24.35
C PHE A 773 -6.19 18.29 25.25
N THR A 774 -5.42 19.28 24.84
CA THR A 774 -4.38 19.94 25.61
C THR A 774 -4.94 21.21 26.23
N PRO A 775 -4.92 21.37 27.56
CA PRO A 775 -5.15 22.66 28.21
C PRO A 775 -4.04 23.64 27.83
N LEU A 776 -4.39 24.74 27.17
CA LEU A 776 -3.46 25.82 26.82
C LEU A 776 -3.46 26.95 27.85
N ALA A 777 -4.57 27.11 28.58
CA ALA A 777 -4.70 28.05 29.69
C ALA A 777 -5.65 27.50 30.76
N SER A 778 -5.38 27.83 32.03
CA SER A 778 -6.17 27.37 33.18
C SER A 778 -6.40 28.49 34.20
N GLY A 779 -7.62 28.58 34.74
CA GLY A 779 -7.98 29.42 35.87
C GLY A 779 -8.11 28.64 37.17
N ASP A 780 -8.56 29.30 38.25
CA ASP A 780 -8.63 28.73 39.62
C ASP A 780 -9.52 27.47 39.75
N GLY A 781 -10.42 27.23 38.78
CA GLY A 781 -11.35 26.10 38.76
C GLY A 781 -11.03 24.99 37.74
N GLY A 782 -10.05 25.19 36.87
CA GLY A 782 -9.71 24.24 35.79
C GLY A 782 -9.36 24.93 34.46
N PRO A 783 -9.21 24.14 33.37
CA PRO A 783 -8.91 24.66 32.04
C PRO A 783 -9.97 25.63 31.51
N ILE A 784 -9.54 26.63 30.76
CA ILE A 784 -10.41 27.64 30.12
C ILE A 784 -10.18 27.75 28.61
N LEU A 785 -9.06 27.22 28.12
CA LEU A 785 -8.77 27.09 26.69
C LEU A 785 -8.19 25.69 26.46
N LEU A 786 -8.91 24.92 25.65
CA LEU A 786 -8.55 23.58 25.23
C LEU A 786 -8.27 23.61 23.74
N ALA A 787 -7.18 22.99 23.30
CA ALA A 787 -6.91 22.73 21.89
C ALA A 787 -6.59 21.26 21.70
N GLY A 788 -7.12 20.66 20.64
CA GLY A 788 -6.95 19.25 20.35
C GLY A 788 -6.94 18.99 18.86
N MET A 789 -6.58 17.78 18.51
CA MET A 789 -6.61 17.29 17.15
C MET A 789 -7.58 16.12 17.03
N SER A 790 -8.22 16.03 15.88
CA SER A 790 -9.10 14.93 15.51
C SER A 790 -8.88 14.66 14.03
N GLY A 791 -8.43 13.45 13.68
CA GLY A 791 -7.93 13.18 12.32
C GLY A 791 -6.78 14.13 11.95
N PHE A 792 -6.91 14.79 10.80
CA PHE A 792 -5.95 15.78 10.31
C PHE A 792 -6.27 17.21 10.70
N GLY A 793 -7.41 17.50 11.33
CA GLY A 793 -7.81 18.87 11.67
C GLY A 793 -7.61 19.24 13.13
N LYS A 794 -8.14 20.41 13.47
CA LYS A 794 -7.93 21.07 14.76
C LYS A 794 -9.24 21.48 15.37
N VAL A 795 -9.33 21.37 16.69
CA VAL A 795 -10.47 21.88 17.45
C VAL A 795 -9.98 22.68 18.64
N ALA A 796 -10.54 23.87 18.84
CA ALA A 796 -10.30 24.67 20.03
C ALA A 796 -11.62 25.06 20.70
N LEU A 797 -11.69 24.84 22.00
CA LEU A 797 -12.84 25.16 22.85
C LEU A 797 -12.36 26.15 23.90
N THR A 798 -13.03 27.30 24.02
CA THR A 798 -12.66 28.29 25.03
C THR A 798 -13.85 28.93 25.72
N THR A 799 -13.67 29.19 27.01
CA THR A 799 -14.57 30.01 27.83
C THR A 799 -14.11 31.48 27.88
N LEU A 800 -13.02 31.83 27.20
CA LEU A 800 -12.51 33.19 27.09
C LEU A 800 -13.50 34.06 26.30
N ASP A 801 -13.71 35.28 26.79
CA ASP A 801 -14.50 36.33 26.15
C ASP A 801 -13.66 37.63 26.09
N PRO A 802 -12.62 37.68 25.23
CA PRO A 802 -11.75 38.83 25.14
C PRO A 802 -12.45 40.06 24.57
N THR A 803 -11.99 41.24 24.97
CA THR A 803 -12.49 42.52 24.45
C THR A 803 -11.32 43.43 24.05
N GLY A 804 -11.57 44.44 23.21
CA GLY A 804 -10.55 45.40 22.79
C GLY A 804 -9.38 44.74 22.02
N ILE A 805 -8.14 45.14 22.32
CA ILE A 805 -6.95 44.66 21.59
C ILE A 805 -6.73 43.16 21.77
N SER A 806 -6.98 42.62 22.97
CA SER A 806 -6.86 41.17 23.23
C SER A 806 -7.87 40.35 22.41
N LYS A 807 -9.04 40.93 22.10
CA LYS A 807 -10.04 40.32 21.20
C LYS A 807 -9.49 40.21 19.79
N ASP A 808 -8.98 41.32 19.25
CA ASP A 808 -8.45 41.36 17.89
C ASP A 808 -7.29 40.37 17.73
N ALA A 809 -6.36 40.35 18.70
CA ALA A 809 -5.23 39.42 18.73
C ALA A 809 -5.67 37.94 18.77
N PHE A 810 -6.64 37.60 19.63
CA PHE A 810 -7.11 36.21 19.78
C PHE A 810 -7.87 35.72 18.54
N ILE A 811 -8.69 36.57 17.92
CA ILE A 811 -9.42 36.22 16.69
C ILE A 811 -8.46 36.06 15.52
N GLU A 812 -7.45 36.93 15.39
CA GLU A 812 -6.44 36.80 14.34
C GLU A 812 -5.64 35.49 14.48
N ASN A 813 -5.20 35.16 15.70
CA ASN A 813 -4.55 33.88 16.00
C ASN A 813 -5.46 32.70 15.62
N SER A 814 -6.74 32.76 16.02
CA SER A 814 -7.73 31.71 15.74
C SER A 814 -7.98 31.53 14.23
N ALA A 815 -8.09 32.63 13.49
CA ALA A 815 -8.34 32.63 12.05
C ALA A 815 -7.16 32.05 11.25
N LEU A 816 -5.93 32.27 11.71
CA LEU A 816 -4.72 31.83 11.01
C LEU A 816 -4.16 30.48 11.51
N TRP A 817 -4.69 29.95 12.62
CA TRP A 817 -4.19 28.73 13.26
C TRP A 817 -4.16 27.51 12.34
N TYR A 818 -5.05 27.42 11.35
CA TYR A 818 -5.07 26.32 10.38
C TYR A 818 -3.76 26.19 9.57
N ARG A 819 -2.96 27.26 9.47
CA ARG A 819 -1.68 27.29 8.75
C ARG A 819 -0.52 26.71 9.55
N GLU A 820 -0.67 26.67 10.86
CA GLU A 820 0.39 26.26 11.78
C GLU A 820 0.56 24.73 11.76
N PRO A 821 1.78 24.20 11.87
CA PRO A 821 2.01 22.77 11.80
C PRO A 821 1.53 22.06 13.08
N SER A 822 1.22 20.78 12.96
CA SER A 822 0.80 19.93 14.08
C SER A 822 1.75 18.75 14.25
N LEU A 823 1.94 18.28 15.49
CA LEU A 823 2.61 17.01 15.76
C LEU A 823 1.61 15.85 15.58
N MET A 824 1.96 14.84 14.78
CA MET A 824 1.15 13.65 14.55
C MET A 824 1.90 12.39 14.96
N LEU A 825 1.21 11.47 15.64
CA LEU A 825 1.69 10.11 15.83
C LEU A 825 1.33 9.30 14.58
N THR A 826 2.32 8.89 13.80
CA THR A 826 2.10 8.09 12.58
C THR A 826 2.24 6.60 12.80
N GLU A 827 3.16 6.19 13.67
CA GLU A 827 3.39 4.78 13.98
C GLU A 827 3.72 4.60 15.45
N ILE A 828 3.22 3.51 16.04
CA ILE A 828 3.59 3.08 17.39
C ILE A 828 3.64 1.55 17.47
N GLY A 829 4.72 0.99 18.00
CA GLY A 829 4.96 -0.45 17.99
C GLY A 829 5.52 -0.97 19.31
N LEU A 830 5.30 -2.26 19.57
CA LEU A 830 5.93 -2.99 20.67
C LEU A 830 6.98 -3.94 20.11
N SER A 831 8.12 -4.08 20.78
CA SER A 831 9.17 -5.02 20.37
C SER A 831 8.73 -6.50 20.44
N GLN A 832 7.63 -6.80 21.14
CA GLN A 832 7.00 -8.12 21.21
C GLN A 832 5.51 -8.02 21.59
N GLU A 833 4.68 -8.92 21.05
CA GLU A 833 3.23 -8.94 21.31
C GLU A 833 2.83 -9.70 22.59
N ILE A 834 3.62 -10.71 22.99
CA ILE A 834 3.36 -11.51 24.19
C ILE A 834 4.38 -11.11 25.26
N ILE A 835 3.92 -10.42 26.30
CA ILE A 835 4.77 -9.89 27.35
C ILE A 835 4.45 -10.58 28.67
N TRP A 836 5.45 -11.18 29.30
CA TRP A 836 5.38 -11.76 30.63
C TRP A 836 6.06 -10.85 31.65
N GLY A 837 5.62 -10.95 32.91
CA GLY A 837 6.26 -10.26 34.02
C GLY A 837 7.70 -10.73 34.18
N GLY A 838 8.65 -9.84 33.90
CA GLY A 838 10.08 -10.15 33.85
C GLY A 838 10.72 -9.92 32.49
N ASP A 839 9.96 -9.63 31.43
CA ASP A 839 10.50 -9.39 30.08
C ASP A 839 10.96 -7.94 29.92
N ARG A 840 11.93 -7.71 29.03
CA ARG A 840 12.28 -6.38 28.52
C ARG A 840 11.42 -6.07 27.30
N VAL A 841 10.80 -4.89 27.28
CA VAL A 841 9.92 -4.44 26.20
C VAL A 841 10.38 -3.06 25.75
N ASP A 842 10.50 -2.83 24.46
CA ASP A 842 10.78 -1.52 23.91
C ASP A 842 9.55 -1.06 23.10
N ILE A 843 9.13 0.19 23.28
CA ILE A 843 8.01 0.81 22.56
C ILE A 843 8.58 1.83 21.58
N SER A 844 8.38 1.63 20.28
CA SER A 844 8.77 2.59 19.24
C SER A 844 7.62 3.58 18.97
N ILE A 845 7.95 4.86 18.79
CA ILE A 845 7.02 5.96 18.56
C ILE A 845 7.55 6.77 17.37
N SER A 846 6.75 6.98 16.33
CA SER A 846 7.09 7.82 15.19
C SER A 846 6.23 9.10 15.18
N ILE A 847 6.88 10.26 15.24
CA ILE A 847 6.23 11.58 15.19
C ILE A 847 6.59 12.30 13.90
N THR A 848 5.58 12.75 13.17
CA THR A 848 5.73 13.54 11.94
C THR A 848 4.89 14.82 11.99
N ASP A 849 5.07 15.69 11.00
CA ASP A 849 4.07 16.70 10.67
C ASP A 849 2.94 16.11 9.79
N ARG A 850 1.98 16.95 9.41
CA ARG A 850 0.86 16.56 8.53
C ARG A 850 1.27 16.15 7.11
N LYS A 851 2.48 16.52 6.68
CA LYS A 851 3.04 16.13 5.38
C LYS A 851 3.82 14.82 5.46
N GLY A 852 3.93 14.22 6.65
CA GLY A 852 4.73 13.01 6.88
C GLY A 852 6.20 13.29 7.14
N ASN A 853 6.63 14.56 7.23
CA ASN A 853 8.03 14.86 7.51
C ASN A 853 8.36 14.47 8.97
N PRO A 854 9.45 13.74 9.21
CA PRO A 854 9.83 13.34 10.55
C PRO A 854 10.15 14.54 11.44
N ILE A 855 9.64 14.53 12.68
CA ILE A 855 9.85 15.61 13.64
C ILE A 855 10.82 15.17 14.73
N SER A 856 12.08 15.55 14.54
CA SER A 856 13.11 15.47 15.59
C SER A 856 12.95 16.57 16.64
N ASP A 857 13.44 16.27 17.85
CA ASP A 857 13.58 17.19 18.99
C ASP A 857 12.25 17.70 19.57
N ALA A 858 11.17 16.92 19.45
CA ALA A 858 9.98 17.14 20.24
C ALA A 858 10.23 16.71 21.70
N ASP A 859 9.74 17.50 22.65
CA ASP A 859 9.69 17.13 24.06
C ASP A 859 8.51 16.16 24.25
N ILE A 860 8.80 14.87 24.43
CA ILE A 860 7.80 13.81 24.60
C ILE A 860 7.78 13.33 26.04
N GLN A 861 6.63 13.47 26.67
CA GLN A 861 6.32 12.93 27.99
C GLN A 861 5.38 11.73 27.82
N ALA A 862 5.80 10.58 28.35
CA ALA A 862 5.01 9.36 28.30
C ALA A 862 4.67 8.85 29.71
N ARG A 863 3.46 8.32 29.87
CA ARG A 863 3.01 7.66 31.11
C ARG A 863 2.35 6.33 30.75
N ILE A 864 2.79 5.25 31.39
CA ILE A 864 2.16 3.94 31.28
C ILE A 864 1.43 3.63 32.59
N GLY A 865 0.10 3.51 32.50
CA GLY A 865 -0.79 3.54 33.65
C GLY A 865 -0.59 4.81 34.49
N SER A 866 -0.10 4.65 35.73
CA SER A 866 0.22 5.75 36.63
C SER A 866 1.71 6.14 36.66
N THR A 867 2.57 5.46 35.90
CA THR A 867 4.03 5.61 35.99
C THR A 867 4.58 6.43 34.81
N THR A 868 5.28 7.53 35.08
CA THR A 868 6.04 8.26 34.05
C THR A 868 7.23 7.43 33.59
N VAL A 869 7.43 7.32 32.28
CA VAL A 869 8.52 6.56 31.66
C VAL A 869 9.40 7.51 30.85
N ASN A 870 10.69 7.18 30.76
CA ASN A 870 11.62 7.98 29.97
C ASN A 870 11.42 7.69 28.48
N VAL A 871 11.47 8.74 27.66
CA VAL A 871 11.41 8.64 26.20
C VAL A 871 12.76 9.07 25.66
N GLU A 872 13.38 8.22 24.85
CA GLU A 872 14.65 8.49 24.19
C GLU A 872 14.40 8.91 22.74
N ASN A 873 15.07 9.97 22.27
CA ASN A 873 15.01 10.39 20.87
C ASN A 873 16.07 9.61 20.08
N VAL A 874 15.62 8.79 19.12
CA VAL A 874 16.47 7.91 18.30
C VAL A 874 16.87 8.61 16.97
N GLY A 875 16.25 9.75 16.65
CA GLY A 875 16.49 10.53 15.44
C GLY A 875 15.45 10.27 14.35
N ALA A 876 15.41 11.14 13.33
CA ALA A 876 14.47 11.06 12.21
C ALA A 876 12.99 10.88 12.63
N GLY A 877 12.55 11.60 13.66
CA GLY A 877 11.18 11.51 14.17
C GLY A 877 10.86 10.26 15.00
N LEU A 878 11.82 9.37 15.21
CA LEU A 878 11.66 8.16 16.03
C LEU A 878 12.06 8.39 17.48
N TYR A 879 11.24 7.86 18.38
CA TYR A 879 11.42 7.89 19.81
C TYR A 879 11.17 6.50 20.40
N GLU A 880 11.82 6.18 21.52
CA GLU A 880 11.78 4.85 22.11
C GLU A 880 11.54 4.92 23.63
N ILE A 881 10.74 3.99 24.15
CA ILE A 881 10.56 3.77 25.59
C ILE A 881 11.04 2.36 25.92
N ALA A 882 12.12 2.25 26.71
CA ALA A 882 12.63 0.97 27.19
C ALA A 882 12.04 0.62 28.56
N LEU A 883 11.28 -0.46 28.63
CA LEU A 883 10.74 -1.05 29.86
C LEU A 883 11.60 -2.24 30.29
N GLY A 884 12.31 -2.09 31.39
CA GLY A 884 13.17 -3.15 31.93
C GLY A 884 12.40 -4.31 32.58
N GLU A 885 13.09 -5.44 32.75
CA GLU A 885 12.55 -6.68 33.34
C GLU A 885 11.89 -6.47 34.72
N GLU A 886 12.48 -5.63 35.58
CA GLU A 886 11.92 -5.33 36.90
C GLU A 886 10.62 -4.52 36.79
N TRP A 887 10.53 -3.65 35.78
CA TRP A 887 9.37 -2.82 35.56
C TRP A 887 8.16 -3.70 35.22
N THR A 888 8.32 -4.64 34.27
CA THR A 888 7.26 -5.56 33.83
C THR A 888 6.93 -6.60 34.90
N ARG A 889 7.92 -7.11 35.64
CA ARG A 889 7.71 -8.10 36.72
C ARG A 889 6.73 -7.64 37.80
N ASN A 890 6.74 -6.35 38.09
CA ASN A 890 5.91 -5.76 39.16
C ASN A 890 4.58 -5.18 38.66
N ARG A 891 4.28 -5.27 37.36
CA ARG A 891 3.16 -4.57 36.72
C ARG A 891 2.42 -5.48 35.74
N THR A 892 1.75 -6.51 36.26
CA THR A 892 0.89 -7.40 35.44
C THR A 892 -0.49 -6.79 35.22
N GLY A 893 -1.13 -7.07 34.08
CA GLY A 893 -2.44 -6.54 33.70
C GLY A 893 -2.37 -5.66 32.47
N TYR A 894 -3.50 -5.05 32.12
CA TYR A 894 -3.59 -4.04 31.06
C TYR A 894 -3.11 -2.69 31.59
N HIS A 895 -2.38 -1.96 30.76
CA HIS A 895 -1.90 -0.62 31.05
C HIS A 895 -2.17 0.30 29.87
N ASP A 896 -2.72 1.45 30.17
CA ASP A 896 -2.91 2.54 29.21
C ASP A 896 -1.59 3.25 28.93
N LEU A 897 -1.44 3.80 27.73
CA LEU A 897 -0.33 4.68 27.37
C LEU A 897 -0.87 6.10 27.12
N ALA A 898 -0.37 7.07 27.89
CA ALA A 898 -0.61 8.49 27.65
C ALA A 898 0.66 9.15 27.10
N LEU A 899 0.53 9.86 26.00
CA LEU A 899 1.62 10.59 25.34
C LEU A 899 1.28 12.09 25.28
N LYS A 900 2.26 12.93 25.59
CA LYS A 900 2.20 14.36 25.37
C LYS A 900 3.48 14.82 24.68
N ALA A 901 3.38 15.33 23.45
CA ALA A 901 4.52 15.82 22.68
C ALA A 901 4.40 17.32 22.41
N ARG A 902 5.52 18.05 22.58
CA ARG A 902 5.58 19.51 22.40
C ARG A 902 6.76 19.90 21.52
N LYS A 903 6.56 20.90 20.68
CA LYS A 903 7.64 21.55 19.92
C LYS A 903 7.26 23.01 19.68
N PRO A 904 8.15 23.99 19.92
CA PRO A 904 7.85 25.40 19.67
C PRO A 904 7.36 25.61 18.23
N GLY A 905 6.25 26.34 18.07
CA GLY A 905 5.64 26.60 16.76
C GLY A 905 4.80 25.45 16.20
N TYR A 906 4.60 24.36 16.95
CA TYR A 906 3.71 23.26 16.59
C TYR A 906 2.55 23.13 17.58
N ASP A 907 1.43 22.60 17.11
CA ASP A 907 0.35 22.18 18.00
C ASP A 907 0.83 21.10 18.96
N THR A 908 0.35 21.16 20.20
CA THR A 908 0.67 20.14 21.20
C THR A 908 -0.15 18.87 20.95
N LEU A 909 0.53 17.75 20.79
CA LEU A 909 -0.10 16.43 20.72
C LEU A 909 -0.36 15.91 22.14
N SER A 910 -1.62 15.64 22.47
CA SER A 910 -2.02 14.88 23.65
C SER A 910 -2.82 13.67 23.21
N LEU A 911 -2.42 12.47 23.63
CA LEU A 911 -3.03 11.20 23.22
C LEU A 911 -3.14 10.25 24.40
N HIS A 912 -4.22 9.47 24.43
CA HIS A 912 -4.41 8.38 25.38
C HIS A 912 -4.85 7.11 24.66
N LEU A 913 -4.01 6.08 24.71
CA LEU A 913 -4.26 4.75 24.15
C LEU A 913 -4.65 3.80 25.29
N GLY A 914 -5.93 3.42 25.35
CA GLY A 914 -6.46 2.51 26.36
C GLY A 914 -6.02 1.06 26.11
N ASP A 915 -5.76 0.32 27.19
CA ASP A 915 -5.37 -1.10 27.18
C ASP A 915 -4.19 -1.43 26.23
N TYR A 916 -3.31 -0.46 26.00
CA TYR A 916 -2.25 -0.54 25.00
C TYR A 916 -1.23 -1.67 25.27
N LEU A 917 -0.91 -1.91 26.55
CA LEU A 917 0.11 -2.86 26.98
C LEU A 917 -0.48 -3.91 27.93
N TYR A 918 -0.41 -5.20 27.58
CA TYR A 918 -0.84 -6.29 28.47
C TYR A 918 0.33 -7.16 28.95
N ILE A 919 0.57 -7.14 30.26
CA ILE A 919 1.66 -7.89 30.90
C ILE A 919 1.10 -9.08 31.67
N ARG A 920 1.46 -10.28 31.26
CA ARG A 920 0.99 -11.53 31.86
C ARG A 920 1.75 -11.86 33.15
N PRO A 921 1.10 -12.44 34.18
CA PRO A 921 1.82 -12.96 35.34
C PRO A 921 2.83 -14.03 34.94
N SER A 922 4.03 -13.98 35.52
CA SER A 922 5.12 -14.92 35.21
C SER A 922 4.65 -16.38 35.38
N PRO A 923 4.85 -17.25 34.37
CA PRO A 923 4.33 -18.63 34.39
C PRO A 923 5.04 -19.53 35.42
N TRP A 924 6.19 -19.11 35.95
CA TRP A 924 6.99 -19.90 36.88
C TRP A 924 6.32 -20.13 38.24
N LEU A 925 5.54 -19.17 38.74
CA LEU A 925 4.86 -19.27 40.04
C LEU A 925 3.85 -20.43 40.11
N PRO A 926 2.89 -20.57 39.17
CA PRO A 926 1.99 -21.73 39.15
C PRO A 926 2.72 -23.04 38.84
N ILE A 927 3.74 -23.04 37.96
CA ILE A 927 4.53 -24.25 37.66
C ILE A 927 5.27 -24.74 38.92
N THR A 928 5.81 -23.84 39.73
CA THR A 928 6.53 -24.19 40.97
C THR A 928 5.56 -24.72 42.04
N ILE A 929 4.36 -24.13 42.16
CA ILE A 929 3.33 -24.59 43.10
C ILE A 929 2.79 -25.97 42.69
N VAL A 930 2.54 -26.20 41.40
CA VAL A 930 2.11 -27.51 40.87
C VAL A 930 3.22 -28.54 41.00
N GLY A 931 4.48 -28.17 40.76
CA GLY A 931 5.64 -29.05 40.97
C GLY A 931 5.82 -29.46 42.44
N ILE A 932 5.67 -28.52 43.38
CA ILE A 932 5.72 -28.80 44.82
C ILE A 932 4.51 -29.65 45.24
N ALA A 933 3.31 -29.37 44.76
CA ALA A 933 2.12 -30.18 45.03
C ALA A 933 2.26 -31.60 44.49
N ALA A 934 2.82 -31.77 43.29
CA ALA A 934 3.11 -33.08 42.70
C ALA A 934 4.14 -33.87 43.53
N LEU A 935 5.20 -33.21 44.03
CA LEU A 935 6.18 -33.83 44.92
C LEU A 935 5.59 -34.23 46.27
N VAL A 936 4.69 -33.42 46.85
CA VAL A 936 3.97 -33.75 48.08
C VAL A 936 3.00 -34.91 47.85
N ILE A 937 2.27 -34.92 46.73
CA ILE A 937 1.36 -36.01 46.35
C ILE A 937 2.15 -37.30 46.10
N LEU A 938 3.28 -37.24 45.41
CA LEU A 938 4.18 -38.38 45.19
C LEU A 938 4.79 -38.89 46.50
N GLY A 939 5.15 -37.98 47.41
CA GLY A 939 5.62 -38.29 48.76
C GLY A 939 4.55 -38.97 49.61
N VAL A 940 3.31 -38.46 49.61
CA VAL A 940 2.17 -39.04 50.32
C VAL A 940 1.73 -40.37 49.69
N TRP A 941 1.78 -40.49 48.37
CA TRP A 941 1.48 -41.73 47.63
C TRP A 941 2.52 -42.82 47.92
N SER A 942 3.81 -42.48 47.87
CA SER A 942 4.91 -43.39 48.21
C SER A 942 4.90 -43.80 49.69
N TYR A 943 4.57 -42.87 50.60
CA TYR A 943 4.40 -43.17 52.02
C TYR A 943 3.20 -44.09 52.29
N ARG A 944 2.05 -43.86 51.64
CA ARG A 944 0.86 -44.72 51.73
C ARG A 944 1.07 -46.11 51.12
N LYS A 945 1.79 -46.23 50.00
CA LYS A 945 2.14 -47.53 49.38
C LYS A 945 3.11 -48.33 50.26
N ARG A 946 4.13 -47.69 50.86
CA ARG A 946 5.05 -48.34 51.82
C ARG A 946 4.33 -48.88 53.07
N ARG A 947 3.32 -48.17 53.57
CA ARG A 947 2.56 -48.62 54.76
C ARG A 947 1.60 -49.78 54.50
N LYS A 948 1.23 -50.03 53.23
CA LYS A 948 0.38 -51.15 52.81
C LYS A 948 1.15 -52.38 52.33
N GLY A 949 2.49 -52.32 52.29
CA GLY A 949 3.33 -53.48 51.94
C GLY A 949 3.31 -53.87 50.46
N GLU A 950 2.85 -52.99 49.57
CA GLU A 950 2.81 -53.24 48.12
C GLU A 950 4.05 -52.67 47.41
N LYS A 951 4.59 -53.42 46.44
CA LYS A 951 5.75 -53.01 45.63
C LYS A 951 5.40 -51.82 44.72
N ILE A 952 6.35 -50.88 44.57
CA ILE A 952 6.07 -49.58 43.95
C ILE A 952 6.02 -49.63 42.42
N VAL A 953 6.74 -50.55 41.74
CA VAL A 953 6.56 -50.87 40.30
C VAL A 953 7.04 -52.31 40.02
N ASP A 954 6.33 -53.05 39.16
CA ASP A 954 6.66 -54.38 38.62
C ASP A 954 7.03 -54.21 37.13
N PHE A 955 8.24 -54.61 36.73
CA PHE A 955 8.69 -54.56 35.33
C PHE A 955 8.72 -55.98 34.77
N GLY A 956 7.69 -56.34 33.98
CA GLY A 956 7.66 -57.54 33.15
C GLY A 956 7.98 -57.18 31.70
N GLY A 957 9.11 -57.65 31.20
CA GLY A 957 9.64 -57.28 29.88
C GLY A 957 9.10 -58.10 28.71
N SER A 958 9.08 -57.47 27.53
CA SER A 958 9.47 -58.11 26.28
C SER A 958 10.64 -57.33 25.66
N THR A 959 11.52 -58.10 25.05
CA THR A 959 12.89 -57.89 24.61
C THR A 959 13.16 -56.75 23.61
N TYR A 960 14.14 -55.91 23.93
CA TYR A 960 15.17 -55.44 22.99
C TYR A 960 16.50 -55.20 23.72
N SER A 961 17.61 -55.58 23.08
CA SER A 961 18.98 -55.65 23.63
C SER A 961 19.73 -54.31 23.56
N PRO A 962 20.68 -54.03 24.48
CA PRO A 962 21.40 -52.75 24.57
C PRO A 962 22.84 -52.81 24.03
N PRO A 963 23.48 -51.66 23.75
CA PRO A 963 24.90 -51.52 24.00
C PRO A 963 25.15 -50.75 25.31
N LYS A 964 25.98 -51.40 26.12
CA LYS A 964 26.58 -50.97 27.38
C LYS A 964 27.26 -49.61 27.26
N ASN A 965 27.09 -48.75 28.28
CA ASN A 965 28.18 -48.41 29.21
C ASN A 965 27.77 -47.33 30.22
N HIS A 966 27.75 -47.71 31.50
CA HIS A 966 27.93 -46.78 32.61
C HIS A 966 29.12 -47.27 33.44
N LYS A 967 30.30 -46.85 32.98
CA LYS A 967 31.63 -46.79 33.62
C LYS A 967 32.43 -46.04 32.55
N THR A 968 32.58 -44.72 32.60
CA THR A 968 33.45 -44.00 33.53
C THR A 968 33.08 -42.51 33.48
N LYS A 969 32.33 -42.02 34.48
CA LYS A 969 32.14 -40.57 34.72
C LYS A 969 33.17 -40.03 35.73
N LYS A 970 34.25 -40.79 35.95
CA LYS A 970 35.36 -40.46 36.86
C LYS A 970 36.72 -40.42 36.14
N GLU A 971 36.71 -40.56 34.81
CA GLU A 971 37.89 -40.37 33.93
C GLU A 971 37.65 -39.24 32.91
N LYS A 972 36.47 -38.59 32.91
CA LYS A 972 36.18 -37.39 32.08
C LYS A 972 36.24 -36.07 32.85
N GLU A 973 36.52 -36.12 34.14
CA GLU A 973 36.87 -34.92 34.93
C GLU A 973 38.38 -34.66 34.91
N GLU A 974 39.18 -35.50 34.23
CA GLU A 974 40.64 -35.32 34.07
C GLU A 974 41.07 -35.00 32.61
N GLU A 975 40.13 -34.92 31.65
CA GLU A 975 40.42 -34.52 30.25
C GLU A 975 39.92 -33.11 29.88
N ASP A 976 39.22 -32.41 30.78
CA ASP A 976 38.80 -31.01 30.59
C ASP A 976 39.84 -30.00 31.15
N GLU A 977 41.05 -30.45 31.47
CA GLU A 977 42.17 -29.59 31.93
C GLU A 977 43.19 -29.21 30.83
N GLU A 978 42.95 -29.52 29.56
CA GLU A 978 43.87 -29.12 28.48
C GLU A 978 43.14 -28.48 27.30
N PHE A 979 42.54 -27.32 27.54
CA PHE A 979 42.24 -26.36 26.48
C PHE A 979 43.11 -25.11 26.70
N ASP A 980 44.24 -25.02 26.00
CA ASP A 980 45.09 -23.84 25.96
C ASP A 980 44.49 -22.80 24.98
N PRO A 981 43.98 -21.66 25.46
CA PRO A 981 43.34 -20.65 24.62
C PRO A 981 44.31 -19.94 23.66
N LYS A 982 45.62 -20.19 23.75
CA LYS A 982 46.63 -19.54 22.89
C LYS A 982 46.85 -20.19 21.52
N GLU A 983 46.34 -21.39 21.27
CA GLU A 983 46.46 -22.03 19.95
C GLU A 983 45.28 -21.70 19.02
N PHE A 984 44.16 -21.20 19.57
CA PHE A 984 42.97 -20.84 18.79
C PHE A 984 42.97 -19.38 18.29
N PHE A 985 43.60 -18.47 19.04
CA PHE A 985 43.81 -17.08 18.61
C PHE A 985 45.27 -16.92 18.17
N GLY A 986 45.55 -17.15 16.90
CA GLY A 986 46.87 -16.93 16.31
C GLY A 986 47.34 -15.48 16.51
N VAL A 987 48.05 -15.23 17.61
CA VAL A 987 48.80 -14.02 17.89
C VAL A 987 50.25 -14.45 18.18
N GLU A 988 51.08 -14.40 17.15
CA GLU A 988 52.13 -13.38 17.09
C GLU A 988 51.69 -12.29 16.11
#